data_AF-A0A969ALE5-F1
#
_entry.id   AF-A0A969ALE5-F1
#
_cell.length_a   1.000
_cell.length_b   1.000
_cell.length_c   1.000
_cell.angle_alpha   90.00
_cell.angle_beta   90.00
_cell.angle_gamma   90.00
#
_symmetry.space_group_name_H-M   'P 1'
#
loop_
_entity.id
_entity.type
_entity.pdbx_description
1 polymer ?
#
loop_
_entity_poly.entity_id
_entity_poly.type
_entity_poly.pdbx_seq_one_letter_code
_entity_poly.pdbx_strand_id
1 'polypeptide(L)'
;MTGTGSTNGVEVAGNITTAGGNVTLIGTGGTGFGVDVQTGSTLGGTTNLDIQGTSTGGTSINSAVGLATAGGNLFLTGNQDIVATTLAAGGGAIEVTTNGFLRATGDITTAGGNAITIRHGGGGITPFIVGNPAVNGIGGAIANGTLAEDITTGSFLFTFVQGNNRIISVPDPSTLTHSSGSSSNCTTTPGSFCDNLPESGTVPNALNTDEILTAEPEAVTDYALTVLDIEASLTADFVGHFGFDTPTLASPAAIQQNLKEINEATGAKPGVLYVYFAPQAVEPVAPQVSQLPSDQTKSLGSEEVLWSTTHNGLTIESLPWQQARRPDNVPPRASDPLELILITPEAPPVRLRLPDVRRDQFMAMARTFRNEVADPSKIRTTSYLPSSQQLYDWMLRPLERELAAQNINNLSFVLDAGLRGTPLAALHDGSGFIIERFSIGLMPSFSLTDTRYRDVRDMTLLAAGAAEFEAQVPLPAVPIELNTIVASLWPGTLLLNQDFTPENVRRERQQRPFGIIHLATHGEFRPGAAANSYIQFWQEQVQLDDIRELGWADPTVELVVLSACRLAVGDEQAELGFAGMAVQSGVKSVLASLWTVDDTGTMGLMLEFYQQLQSAPIKAEAIRRAQLHLLNQQVRLTQGEVIWTGGSVELPPDFGAGSKQFSHPYFWSAFTLVGNPW
;
A
#
# COMPACT_ATOMS: atom_id res chain seq x y z
N MET A 1 43.17 23.65 10.38
CA MET A 1 42.48 24.97 10.41
C MET A 1 41.66 25.01 11.69
N THR A 2 41.58 26.16 12.38
CA THR A 2 40.92 26.30 13.68
C THR A 2 39.43 26.58 13.51
N GLY A 3 38.57 25.69 14.02
CA GLY A 3 37.12 25.87 14.13
C GLY A 3 36.70 26.06 15.59
N THR A 4 35.88 27.07 15.85
CA THR A 4 35.18 27.24 17.13
C THR A 4 33.73 26.78 16.94
N GLY A 5 33.40 25.58 17.41
CA GLY A 5 32.05 25.02 17.42
C GLY A 5 32.05 23.57 17.92
N SER A 6 31.13 23.22 18.80
CA SER A 6 31.15 22.01 19.65
C SER A 6 30.67 20.72 18.96
N THR A 7 31.36 20.27 17.91
CA THR A 7 31.16 18.95 17.31
C THR A 7 32.49 18.23 17.20
N ASN A 8 32.56 16.97 17.68
CA ASN A 8 33.76 16.12 17.58
C ASN A 8 33.93 15.59 16.14
N GLY A 9 34.05 16.49 15.17
CA GLY A 9 34.28 16.18 13.75
C GLY A 9 35.38 17.06 13.17
N VAL A 10 36.11 16.55 12.17
CA VAL A 10 37.06 17.38 11.40
C VAL A 10 36.26 18.15 10.36
N GLU A 11 35.97 19.43 10.63
CA GLU A 11 35.34 20.32 9.68
C GLU A 11 36.41 21.12 8.93
N VAL A 12 36.58 20.87 7.63
CA VAL A 12 37.52 21.60 6.78
C VAL A 12 36.74 22.54 5.86
N ALA A 13 36.54 23.77 6.29
CA ALA A 13 35.99 24.83 5.44
C ALA A 13 37.08 25.36 4.48
N GLY A 14 37.37 24.61 3.42
CA GLY A 14 38.27 25.02 2.33
C GLY A 14 38.91 23.85 1.58
N ASN A 15 39.52 24.13 0.42
CA ASN A 15 40.18 23.10 -0.40
C ASN A 15 41.47 22.61 0.26
N ILE A 16 41.63 21.29 0.40
CA ILE A 16 42.94 20.69 0.68
C ILE A 16 43.64 20.44 -0.66
N THR A 17 44.70 21.20 -0.91
CA THR A 17 45.53 21.07 -2.13
C THR A 17 46.94 20.61 -1.77
N THR A 18 47.38 19.49 -2.34
CA THR A 18 48.75 18.98 -2.23
C THR A 18 49.43 19.00 -3.60
N ALA A 19 50.71 19.36 -3.63
CA ALA A 19 51.55 19.33 -4.83
C ALA A 19 52.15 17.93 -5.05
N GLY A 20 51.31 16.89 -4.95
CA GLY A 20 51.69 15.47 -4.94
C GLY A 20 51.83 14.89 -3.53
N GLY A 21 51.55 13.58 -3.40
CA GLY A 21 51.53 12.84 -2.13
C GLY A 21 50.14 12.33 -1.74
N ASN A 22 50.09 11.37 -0.80
CA ASN A 22 48.82 10.79 -0.35
C ASN A 22 48.13 11.71 0.65
N VAL A 23 46.80 11.85 0.51
CA VAL A 23 45.96 12.53 1.49
C VAL A 23 45.15 11.46 2.21
N THR A 24 45.28 11.38 3.53
CA THR A 24 44.47 10.50 4.37
C THR A 24 43.74 11.35 5.40
N LEU A 25 42.42 11.27 5.38
CA LEU A 25 41.54 11.94 6.32
C LEU A 25 40.73 10.87 7.05
N ILE A 26 40.77 10.91 8.38
CA ILE A 26 40.04 10.00 9.25
C ILE A 26 39.17 10.86 10.15
N GLY A 27 37.85 10.76 10.00
CA GLY A 27 36.88 11.45 10.85
C GLY A 27 36.23 10.50 11.84
N THR A 28 36.20 10.86 13.13
CA THR A 28 35.57 10.08 14.20
C THR A 28 34.56 10.89 15.03
N GLY A 29 33.27 10.86 14.66
CA GLY A 29 32.15 11.31 15.52
C GLY A 29 31.22 12.41 14.98
N GLY A 30 29.91 12.29 15.27
CA GLY A 30 28.89 13.36 15.18
C GLY A 30 28.45 13.79 13.77
N THR A 31 27.19 14.24 13.65
CA THR A 31 26.54 14.62 12.39
C THR A 31 27.27 15.75 11.66
N GLY A 32 27.74 15.47 10.45
CA GLY A 32 28.25 16.47 9.49
C GLY A 32 29.76 16.42 9.27
N PHE A 33 30.19 15.84 8.14
CA PHE A 33 31.59 15.89 7.68
C PHE A 33 31.63 16.48 6.26
N GLY A 34 32.05 17.74 6.12
CA GLY A 34 32.19 18.41 4.81
C GLY A 34 33.66 18.54 4.45
N VAL A 35 34.09 17.92 3.34
CA VAL A 35 35.46 18.06 2.83
C VAL A 35 35.47 18.09 1.30
N ASP A 36 36.11 19.13 0.75
CA ASP A 36 36.56 19.18 -0.65
C ASP A 36 38.09 18.95 -0.70
N VAL A 37 38.53 17.80 -1.24
CA VAL A 37 39.97 17.54 -1.49
C VAL A 37 40.24 17.59 -2.99
N GLN A 38 41.18 18.45 -3.37
CA GLN A 38 41.69 18.56 -4.74
C GLN A 38 43.19 18.29 -4.74
N THR A 39 43.61 17.07 -5.11
CA THR A 39 45.04 16.74 -5.22
C THR A 39 45.54 17.15 -6.61
N GLY A 40 46.45 18.14 -6.64
CA GLY A 40 46.74 18.94 -7.83
C GLY A 40 48.16 18.76 -8.38
N SER A 41 48.68 17.54 -8.50
CA SER A 41 49.90 17.31 -9.28
C SER A 41 49.77 16.16 -10.26
N THR A 42 50.40 16.30 -11.42
CA THR A 42 50.45 15.29 -12.50
C THR A 42 51.25 14.03 -12.13
N LEU A 43 51.76 13.95 -10.90
CA LEU A 43 52.63 12.87 -10.43
C LEU A 43 51.90 11.76 -9.66
N GLY A 44 50.58 11.88 -9.47
CA GLY A 44 49.73 10.82 -8.90
C GLY A 44 49.92 10.64 -7.40
N GLY A 45 48.85 10.86 -6.63
CA GLY A 45 48.78 10.56 -5.19
C GLY A 45 47.45 9.91 -4.85
N THR A 46 47.45 8.95 -3.92
CA THR A 46 46.23 8.27 -3.48
C THR A 46 45.49 9.12 -2.46
N THR A 47 44.19 9.31 -2.66
CA THR A 47 43.31 9.94 -1.67
C THR A 47 42.48 8.88 -0.98
N ASN A 48 42.76 8.67 0.31
CA ASN A 48 42.00 7.79 1.17
C ASN A 48 41.17 8.65 2.12
N LEU A 49 39.86 8.53 2.05
CA LEU A 49 38.97 9.15 3.02
C LEU A 49 38.19 8.06 3.74
N ASP A 50 38.42 7.98 5.05
CA ASP A 50 37.77 7.01 5.93
C ASP A 50 36.85 7.74 6.91
N ILE A 51 35.54 7.55 6.75
CA ILE A 51 34.49 8.22 7.51
C ILE A 51 33.94 7.23 8.54
N GLN A 52 34.50 7.23 9.75
CA GLN A 52 34.17 6.28 10.82
C GLN A 52 33.32 6.96 11.89
N GLY A 53 32.00 6.70 11.93
CA GLY A 53 31.12 7.21 12.99
C GLY A 53 30.25 6.13 13.61
N THR A 54 30.16 6.10 14.94
CA THR A 54 29.19 5.31 15.70
C THR A 54 28.09 6.24 16.20
N SER A 55 26.88 6.15 15.63
CA SER A 55 25.68 6.74 16.23
C SER A 55 24.84 5.63 16.88
N THR A 56 24.76 5.63 18.20
CA THR A 56 23.73 4.87 18.93
C THR A 56 22.42 5.63 18.83
N GLY A 57 21.67 5.36 17.75
CA GLY A 57 20.32 5.88 17.52
C GLY A 57 20.20 6.73 16.26
N GLY A 58 19.56 6.15 15.22
CA GLY A 58 18.73 6.83 14.21
C GLY A 58 19.20 8.11 13.50
N THR A 59 20.45 8.54 13.61
CA THR A 59 20.93 9.78 12.98
C THR A 59 21.78 9.44 11.77
N SER A 60 21.34 9.87 10.57
CA SER A 60 22.14 9.78 9.35
C SER A 60 23.32 10.76 9.43
N ILE A 61 24.54 10.28 9.19
CA ILE A 61 25.71 11.16 9.08
C ILE A 61 25.69 11.75 7.67
N ASN A 62 25.19 12.97 7.53
CA ASN A 62 25.21 13.69 6.24
C ASN A 62 26.60 14.30 6.04
N SER A 63 27.47 13.64 5.31
CA SER A 63 28.74 14.20 4.85
C SER A 63 28.59 14.65 3.40
N ALA A 64 28.82 15.92 3.06
CA ALA A 64 28.88 16.36 1.66
C ALA A 64 30.34 16.37 1.21
N VAL A 65 30.68 15.53 0.24
CA VAL A 65 32.07 15.31 -0.18
C VAL A 65 32.21 15.52 -1.69
N GLY A 66 33.12 16.42 -2.09
CA GLY A 66 33.56 16.60 -3.47
C GLY A 66 35.04 16.23 -3.61
N LEU A 67 35.37 15.25 -4.46
CA LEU A 67 36.73 14.73 -4.56
C LEU A 67 37.17 14.61 -6.01
N ALA A 68 38.28 15.26 -6.33
CA ALA A 68 38.94 15.14 -7.63
C ALA A 68 40.44 14.93 -7.41
N THR A 69 40.97 13.80 -7.90
CA THR A 69 42.43 13.55 -7.90
C THR A 69 42.99 13.65 -9.32
N ALA A 70 44.02 14.46 -9.53
CA ALA A 70 44.72 14.54 -10.80
C ALA A 70 45.69 13.36 -10.95
N GLY A 71 45.17 12.16 -11.27
CA GLY A 71 46.00 11.01 -11.68
C GLY A 71 46.22 9.89 -10.65
N GLY A 72 45.52 9.88 -9.51
CA GLY A 72 45.64 8.85 -8.47
C GLY A 72 44.36 8.05 -8.22
N ASN A 73 44.41 7.09 -7.28
CA ASN A 73 43.23 6.34 -6.85
C ASN A 73 42.42 7.12 -5.80
N LEU A 74 41.11 6.87 -5.78
CA LEU A 74 40.18 7.41 -4.81
C LEU A 74 39.52 6.26 -4.04
N PHE A 75 39.75 6.21 -2.73
CA PHE A 75 39.13 5.24 -1.84
C PHE A 75 38.25 5.94 -0.80
N LEU A 76 36.99 5.51 -0.73
CA LEU A 76 35.98 6.04 0.18
C LEU A 76 35.36 4.89 0.98
N THR A 77 35.49 4.95 2.30
CA THR A 77 34.88 3.96 3.19
C THR A 77 34.02 4.66 4.24
N GLY A 78 32.82 4.12 4.49
CA GLY A 78 31.92 4.61 5.52
C GLY A 78 31.05 3.50 6.13
N ASN A 79 30.64 3.64 7.39
CA ASN A 79 29.78 2.64 8.06
C ASN A 79 28.29 2.98 8.01
N GLN A 80 27.92 4.11 7.39
CA GLN A 80 26.57 4.68 7.26
C GLN A 80 26.46 5.37 5.89
N ASP A 81 25.33 5.99 5.57
CA ASP A 81 25.14 6.67 4.29
C ASP A 81 26.29 7.63 3.92
N ILE A 82 26.72 7.57 2.67
CA ILE A 82 27.67 8.51 2.08
C ILE A 82 26.89 9.41 1.12
N VAL A 83 26.97 10.72 1.31
CA VAL A 83 26.46 11.70 0.34
C VAL A 83 27.63 12.36 -0.37
N ALA A 84 27.54 12.55 -1.67
CA ALA A 84 28.60 13.18 -2.46
C ALA A 84 28.01 14.10 -3.51
N THR A 85 28.80 15.07 -3.97
CA THR A 85 28.42 15.90 -5.12
C THR A 85 28.97 15.30 -6.41
N THR A 86 30.28 15.12 -6.51
CA THR A 86 30.95 14.45 -7.63
C THR A 86 32.17 13.66 -7.14
N LEU A 87 32.44 12.50 -7.74
CA LEU A 87 33.61 11.68 -7.44
C LEU A 87 34.43 11.50 -8.73
N ALA A 88 35.68 11.97 -8.74
CA ALA A 88 36.51 11.93 -9.94
C ALA A 88 37.96 11.49 -9.67
N ALA A 89 38.48 10.59 -10.50
CA ALA A 89 39.88 10.16 -10.49
C ALA A 89 40.48 10.27 -11.90
N GLY A 90 41.36 11.25 -12.12
CA GLY A 90 41.92 11.55 -13.45
C GLY A 90 42.91 10.52 -14.01
N GLY A 91 43.22 9.43 -13.29
CA GLY A 91 44.16 8.40 -13.78
C GLY A 91 44.28 7.12 -12.93
N GLY A 92 43.40 6.92 -11.95
CA GLY A 92 43.38 5.75 -11.08
C GLY A 92 41.96 5.25 -10.81
N ALA A 93 41.83 4.13 -10.09
CA ALA A 93 40.55 3.51 -9.79
C ALA A 93 39.77 4.28 -8.71
N ILE A 94 38.44 4.13 -8.74
CA ILE A 94 37.54 4.61 -7.68
C ILE A 94 36.95 3.40 -6.98
N GLU A 95 37.06 3.35 -5.65
CA GLU A 95 36.32 2.39 -4.83
C GLU A 95 35.57 3.10 -3.71
N VAL A 96 34.25 2.88 -3.67
CA VAL A 96 33.36 3.37 -2.62
C VAL A 96 32.78 2.17 -1.89
N THR A 97 32.92 2.13 -0.56
CA THR A 97 32.37 1.07 0.29
C THR A 97 31.59 1.68 1.43
N THR A 98 30.29 1.36 1.52
CA THR A 98 29.48 1.72 2.67
C THR A 98 28.49 0.64 3.11
N ASN A 99 28.29 0.52 4.43
CA ASN A 99 27.21 -0.29 5.01
C ASN A 99 25.82 0.38 4.91
N GLY A 100 25.76 1.69 4.63
CA GLY A 100 24.54 2.45 4.31
C GLY A 100 24.41 2.72 2.81
N PHE A 101 23.66 3.75 2.42
CA PHE A 101 23.46 4.10 1.01
C PHE A 101 24.48 5.12 0.51
N LEU A 102 24.86 5.02 -0.76
CA LEU A 102 25.60 6.09 -1.45
C LEU A 102 24.62 6.96 -2.20
N ARG A 103 24.70 8.28 -2.05
CA ARG A 103 23.89 9.28 -2.76
C ARG A 103 24.79 10.35 -3.37
N ALA A 104 25.15 10.21 -4.64
CA ALA A 104 25.99 11.22 -5.31
C ALA A 104 25.17 12.07 -6.28
N THR A 105 25.13 13.40 -6.16
CA THR A 105 24.25 14.22 -7.02
C THR A 105 24.71 14.36 -8.46
N GLY A 106 25.99 14.16 -8.74
CA GLY A 106 26.62 14.23 -10.06
C GLY A 106 27.30 12.93 -10.49
N ASP A 107 28.21 13.02 -11.45
CA ASP A 107 28.88 11.86 -12.05
C ASP A 107 29.92 11.22 -11.12
N ILE A 108 30.16 9.92 -11.33
CA ILE A 108 31.35 9.22 -10.85
C ILE A 108 32.23 8.93 -12.06
N THR A 109 33.41 9.54 -12.13
CA THR A 109 34.25 9.52 -13.33
C THR A 109 35.69 9.09 -13.08
N THR A 110 36.22 8.21 -13.93
CA THR A 110 37.66 7.99 -14.06
C THR A 110 38.09 8.04 -15.53
N ALA A 111 39.39 8.12 -15.79
CA ALA A 111 39.95 8.17 -17.14
C ALA A 111 40.73 6.88 -17.47
N GLY A 112 40.81 6.54 -18.76
CA GLY A 112 41.70 5.46 -19.25
C GLY A 112 41.22 4.03 -19.00
N GLY A 113 39.91 3.82 -18.79
CA GLY A 113 39.31 2.49 -18.58
C GLY A 113 39.56 1.91 -17.18
N ASN A 114 39.95 2.75 -16.22
CA ASN A 114 40.19 2.35 -14.84
C ASN A 114 38.89 1.90 -14.14
N ALA A 115 39.00 1.01 -13.16
CA ALA A 115 37.83 0.42 -12.51
C ALA A 115 37.09 1.42 -11.61
N ILE A 116 35.75 1.35 -11.63
CA ILE A 116 34.87 2.00 -10.65
C ILE A 116 34.09 0.92 -9.93
N THR A 117 34.29 0.78 -8.62
CA THR A 117 33.61 -0.20 -7.78
C THR A 117 32.83 0.49 -6.68
N ILE A 118 31.53 0.19 -6.58
CA ILE A 118 30.62 0.73 -5.57
C ILE A 118 30.04 -0.44 -4.78
N ARG A 119 30.28 -0.46 -3.47
CA ARG A 119 29.69 -1.41 -2.51
C ARG A 119 28.79 -0.62 -1.57
N HIS A 120 27.52 -0.97 -1.51
CA HIS A 120 26.51 -0.21 -0.76
C HIS A 120 25.56 -1.12 0.03
N GLY A 121 24.94 -0.58 1.08
CA GLY A 121 24.04 -1.26 2.03
C GLY A 121 22.64 -1.63 1.51
N GLY A 122 22.44 -1.71 0.18
CA GLY A 122 21.13 -1.96 -0.45
C GLY A 122 20.57 -3.37 -0.28
N GLY A 123 21.42 -4.34 0.08
CA GLY A 123 21.03 -5.70 0.48
C GLY A 123 20.23 -6.52 -0.54
N GLY A 124 20.15 -6.15 -1.81
CA GLY A 124 19.26 -6.82 -2.78
C GLY A 124 17.80 -6.36 -2.75
N ILE A 125 17.47 -5.38 -1.90
CA ILE A 125 16.10 -4.95 -1.61
C ILE A 125 15.90 -3.47 -1.99
N THR A 126 16.92 -2.64 -1.76
CA THR A 126 16.94 -1.23 -2.19
C THR A 126 17.90 -1.08 -3.37
N PRO A 127 17.41 -0.79 -4.59
CA PRO A 127 18.28 -0.71 -5.77
C PRO A 127 19.29 0.43 -5.67
N PHE A 128 20.43 0.26 -6.32
CA PHE A 128 21.31 1.36 -6.65
C PHE A 128 20.86 1.98 -7.98
N ILE A 129 20.49 3.25 -7.98
CA ILE A 129 19.91 3.91 -9.15
C ILE A 129 20.94 4.86 -9.78
N VAL A 130 21.28 4.64 -11.05
CA VAL A 130 22.07 5.59 -11.85
C VAL A 130 21.09 6.51 -12.59
N GLY A 131 21.26 7.82 -12.43
CA GLY A 131 20.34 8.86 -12.89
C GLY A 131 19.36 9.38 -11.82
N ASN A 132 19.38 8.84 -10.60
CA ASN A 132 18.60 9.36 -9.47
C ASN A 132 19.27 9.03 -8.10
N PRO A 133 19.78 10.03 -7.36
CA PRO A 133 20.49 9.81 -6.11
C PRO A 133 19.60 9.94 -4.86
N ALA A 134 18.27 10.04 -5.01
CA ALA A 134 17.37 10.42 -3.90
C ALA A 134 17.44 9.47 -2.69
N VAL A 135 17.65 8.17 -2.92
CA VAL A 135 17.63 7.14 -1.88
C VAL A 135 18.94 6.36 -1.82
N ASN A 136 19.35 5.73 -2.92
CA ASN A 136 20.59 4.97 -3.02
C ASN A 136 21.00 4.91 -4.50
N GLY A 137 22.02 5.67 -4.90
CA GLY A 137 22.33 5.87 -6.30
C GLY A 137 23.15 7.12 -6.58
N ILE A 138 23.30 7.44 -7.87
CA ILE A 138 23.91 8.67 -8.34
C ILE A 138 22.99 9.41 -9.31
N GLY A 139 23.07 10.74 -9.36
CA GLY A 139 22.28 11.57 -10.28
C GLY A 139 22.89 11.70 -11.67
N GLY A 140 24.21 11.48 -11.78
CA GLY A 140 24.93 11.46 -13.04
C GLY A 140 25.17 10.05 -13.59
N ALA A 141 26.17 9.90 -14.45
CA ALA A 141 26.64 8.64 -15.00
C ALA A 141 27.83 8.06 -14.21
N ILE A 142 28.01 6.74 -14.31
CA ILE A 142 29.25 6.06 -13.93
C ILE A 142 30.07 5.91 -15.21
N ALA A 143 31.13 6.72 -15.36
CA ALA A 143 31.91 6.77 -16.59
C ALA A 143 33.40 6.51 -16.34
N ASN A 144 33.98 5.51 -17.01
CA ASN A 144 35.40 5.18 -16.82
C ASN A 144 36.32 5.64 -17.95
N GLY A 145 35.78 6.47 -18.86
CA GLY A 145 36.47 6.98 -20.02
C GLY A 145 36.39 6.06 -21.24
N THR A 146 35.64 4.95 -21.15
CA THR A 146 35.30 4.06 -22.27
C THR A 146 33.80 4.05 -22.46
N LEU A 147 33.30 4.74 -23.51
CA LEU A 147 31.86 4.92 -23.77
C LEU A 147 31.02 3.62 -23.78
N ALA A 148 31.61 2.47 -24.11
CA ALA A 148 30.91 1.18 -24.11
C ALA A 148 30.69 0.59 -22.70
N GLU A 149 31.47 1.03 -21.71
CA GLU A 149 31.40 0.56 -20.33
C GLU A 149 30.65 1.52 -19.40
N ASP A 150 30.35 2.73 -19.89
CA ASP A 150 29.65 3.75 -19.13
C ASP A 150 28.20 3.33 -18.81
N ILE A 151 27.79 3.54 -17.57
CA ILE A 151 26.43 3.29 -17.10
C ILE A 151 25.76 4.66 -16.95
N THR A 152 24.83 4.99 -17.84
CA THR A 152 24.23 6.34 -17.89
C THR A 152 22.91 6.44 -17.15
N THR A 153 22.11 5.36 -17.12
CA THR A 153 20.87 5.25 -16.34
C THR A 153 20.59 3.80 -15.99
N GLY A 154 19.91 3.51 -14.88
CA GLY A 154 19.45 2.15 -14.57
C GLY A 154 19.14 1.94 -13.10
N SER A 155 18.46 0.83 -12.79
CA SER A 155 18.12 0.42 -11.43
C SER A 155 18.66 -0.99 -11.17
N PHE A 156 19.56 -1.12 -10.19
CA PHE A 156 20.32 -2.36 -9.95
C PHE A 156 20.05 -2.88 -8.54
N LEU A 157 19.22 -3.92 -8.43
CA LEU A 157 18.89 -4.60 -7.16
C LEU A 157 20.05 -5.48 -6.67
N PHE A 158 20.65 -6.25 -7.58
CA PHE A 158 21.73 -7.18 -7.28
C PHE A 158 23.07 -6.71 -7.83
N THR A 159 24.11 -7.50 -7.61
CA THR A 159 25.45 -7.19 -8.12
C THR A 159 25.44 -7.11 -9.64
N PHE A 160 25.76 -5.94 -10.16
CA PHE A 160 25.83 -5.63 -11.58
C PHE A 160 27.27 -5.33 -11.99
N VAL A 161 27.69 -5.87 -13.14
CA VAL A 161 29.03 -5.69 -13.69
C VAL A 161 28.90 -5.36 -15.17
N GLN A 162 29.52 -4.25 -15.59
CA GLN A 162 29.60 -3.84 -16.98
C GLN A 162 31.03 -3.35 -17.26
N GLY A 163 31.79 -4.12 -18.03
CA GLY A 163 33.22 -3.87 -18.21
C GLY A 163 33.95 -3.86 -16.87
N ASN A 164 34.73 -2.79 -16.63
CA ASN A 164 35.44 -2.58 -15.36
C ASN A 164 34.60 -1.88 -14.28
N ASN A 165 33.33 -1.55 -14.55
CA ASN A 165 32.42 -0.92 -13.61
C ASN A 165 31.61 -1.96 -12.84
N ARG A 166 31.53 -1.81 -11.51
CA ARG A 166 30.86 -2.77 -10.62
C ARG A 166 29.97 -2.05 -9.60
N ILE A 167 28.71 -2.44 -9.53
CA ILE A 167 27.75 -2.02 -8.49
C ILE A 167 27.44 -3.28 -7.69
N ILE A 168 27.79 -3.30 -6.41
CA ILE A 168 27.80 -4.51 -5.58
C ILE A 168 26.86 -4.29 -4.39
N SER A 169 25.73 -5.00 -4.40
CA SER A 169 24.76 -5.03 -3.31
C SER A 169 24.78 -6.40 -2.62
N VAL A 170 24.11 -7.39 -3.21
CA VAL A 170 24.25 -8.82 -2.93
C VAL A 170 24.32 -9.56 -4.26
N PRO A 171 24.86 -10.79 -4.34
CA PRO A 171 24.80 -11.57 -5.57
C PRO A 171 23.34 -11.82 -5.99
N ASP A 172 23.08 -11.89 -7.29
CA ASP A 172 21.75 -12.24 -7.79
C ASP A 172 21.37 -13.65 -7.30
N PRO A 173 20.16 -13.88 -6.76
CA PRO A 173 19.71 -15.19 -6.28
C PRO A 173 19.85 -16.32 -7.31
N SER A 174 19.74 -16.00 -8.60
CA SER A 174 19.93 -16.95 -9.72
C SER A 174 21.40 -17.31 -9.98
N THR A 175 22.32 -16.51 -9.43
CA THR A 175 23.77 -16.70 -9.55
C THR A 175 24.39 -17.35 -8.31
N LEU A 176 23.60 -17.57 -7.25
CA LEU A 176 24.01 -18.26 -6.03
C LEU A 176 23.96 -19.78 -6.24
N THR A 177 25.07 -20.37 -6.68
CA THR A 177 25.29 -21.81 -6.51
C THR A 177 25.49 -22.11 -5.02
N HIS A 178 24.73 -23.09 -4.51
CA HIS A 178 24.77 -23.52 -3.12
C HIS A 178 26.20 -23.77 -2.61
N SER A 179 26.62 -23.00 -1.61
CA SER A 179 27.65 -23.41 -0.66
C SER A 179 27.06 -23.44 0.74
N SER A 180 27.01 -24.65 1.28
CA SER A 180 26.54 -25.00 2.62
C SER A 180 27.48 -24.53 3.73
N GLY A 181 26.90 -24.18 4.89
CA GLY A 181 27.61 -23.97 6.16
C GLY A 181 26.79 -23.09 7.11
N SER A 182 26.00 -23.67 8.01
CA SER A 182 26.40 -24.04 9.39
C SER A 182 26.10 -22.93 10.42
N SER A 183 25.04 -23.19 11.19
CA SER A 183 24.67 -22.72 12.55
C SER A 183 25.67 -21.88 13.36
N SER A 184 25.16 -20.91 14.14
CA SER A 184 24.99 -21.06 15.62
C SER A 184 24.64 -19.74 16.36
N ASN A 185 23.64 -19.87 17.24
CA ASN A 185 23.43 -19.31 18.60
C ASN A 185 23.92 -17.91 19.00
N CYS A 186 23.02 -17.13 19.62
CA CYS A 186 23.24 -16.62 20.99
C CYS A 186 21.93 -16.30 21.73
N THR A 187 22.01 -16.44 23.05
CA THR A 187 20.95 -16.62 24.05
C THR A 187 20.95 -15.47 25.07
N THR A 188 19.89 -15.41 25.91
CA THR A 188 19.81 -14.82 27.29
C THR A 188 19.74 -13.29 27.41
N THR A 189 18.96 -12.61 28.27
CA THR A 189 17.75 -12.81 29.15
C THR A 189 17.37 -11.39 29.68
N PRO A 190 16.20 -11.17 30.33
CA PRO A 190 15.53 -9.87 30.49
C PRO A 190 15.75 -9.15 31.83
N GLY A 191 15.48 -7.84 31.86
CA GLY A 191 15.50 -7.01 33.07
C GLY A 191 14.50 -5.84 33.00
N SER A 192 13.63 -5.80 34.01
CA SER A 192 12.52 -4.89 34.32
C SER A 192 12.81 -3.39 34.27
N PHE A 193 11.77 -2.55 34.07
CA PHE A 193 11.42 -1.46 35.00
C PHE A 193 9.98 -0.97 34.75
N CYS A 194 9.20 -0.86 35.85
CA CYS A 194 7.86 -0.29 35.91
C CYS A 194 7.91 1.23 36.19
N ASP A 195 6.76 1.86 35.92
CA ASP A 195 6.25 3.14 36.45
C ASP A 195 6.76 4.46 35.86
N ASN A 196 5.89 5.18 35.15
CA ASN A 196 5.13 6.31 35.71
C ASN A 196 4.26 7.03 34.65
N LEU A 197 2.98 7.20 34.95
CA LEU A 197 2.07 8.19 34.34
C LEU A 197 2.32 9.59 34.94
N PRO A 198 1.95 10.66 34.22
CA PRO A 198 1.08 11.65 34.87
C PRO A 198 -0.09 12.12 34.00
N GLU A 199 -1.09 12.62 34.73
CA GLU A 199 -2.44 13.03 34.37
C GLU A 199 -2.56 14.36 33.59
N SER A 200 -3.68 14.47 32.86
CA SER A 200 -4.64 15.59 32.80
C SER A 200 -4.13 17.02 32.55
N GLY A 201 -4.53 17.58 31.40
CA GLY A 201 -4.46 19.00 31.09
C GLY A 201 -5.53 19.45 30.08
N THR A 202 -6.67 19.89 30.62
CA THR A 202 -7.58 20.96 30.13
C THR A 202 -7.82 21.17 28.62
N VAL A 203 -9.07 21.00 28.23
CA VAL A 203 -9.69 21.36 26.94
C VAL A 203 -9.99 22.87 26.87
N PRO A 204 -9.67 23.58 25.78
CA PRO A 204 -10.30 24.86 25.46
C PRO A 204 -11.42 24.73 24.41
N ASN A 205 -12.53 25.38 24.75
CA ASN A 205 -13.81 25.46 24.06
C ASN A 205 -13.81 25.95 22.61
N ALA A 206 -14.76 25.38 21.86
CA ALA A 206 -15.73 25.99 20.94
C ALA A 206 -15.28 27.20 20.10
N LEU A 207 -15.12 26.96 18.79
CA LEU A 207 -15.12 28.03 17.78
C LEU A 207 -16.54 28.34 17.34
N ASN A 208 -16.80 29.64 17.35
CA ASN A 208 -18.04 30.34 17.09
C ASN A 208 -18.55 30.09 15.66
N THR A 209 -19.79 29.66 15.54
CA THR A 209 -20.57 29.60 14.31
C THR A 209 -21.09 31.00 13.99
N ASP A 210 -20.67 31.59 12.86
CA ASP A 210 -21.45 32.52 12.03
C ASP A 210 -20.51 33.28 11.07
N GLU A 211 -20.21 32.67 9.93
CA GLU A 211 -20.18 33.35 8.62
C GLU A 211 -19.95 32.30 7.52
N ILE A 212 -20.47 32.57 6.32
CA ILE A 212 -20.58 31.69 5.14
C ILE A 212 -21.93 30.95 5.04
N LEU A 213 -22.96 31.74 4.71
CA LEU A 213 -24.10 31.31 3.92
C LEU A 213 -24.26 32.30 2.77
N THR A 214 -24.06 31.82 1.54
CA THR A 214 -24.97 31.89 0.38
C THR A 214 -24.15 31.86 -0.91
N ALA A 215 -23.97 30.67 -1.48
CA ALA A 215 -23.73 30.49 -2.90
C ALA A 215 -24.87 29.61 -3.44
N GLU A 216 -25.56 30.09 -4.48
CA GLU A 216 -26.63 29.37 -5.16
C GLU A 216 -26.08 28.11 -5.87
N PRO A 217 -26.92 27.07 -6.12
CA PRO A 217 -26.43 25.81 -6.65
C PRO A 217 -26.04 25.96 -8.13
N GLU A 218 -24.75 25.79 -8.43
CA GLU A 218 -24.25 25.74 -9.80
C GLU A 218 -24.84 24.56 -10.59
N ALA A 219 -25.00 24.74 -11.90
CA ALA A 219 -25.69 23.83 -12.78
C ALA A 219 -25.11 22.40 -12.77
N VAL A 220 -26.02 21.42 -12.75
CA VAL A 220 -25.84 19.94 -12.71
C VAL A 220 -24.87 19.37 -13.78
N THR A 221 -24.36 20.17 -14.71
CA THR A 221 -23.56 19.72 -15.86
C THR A 221 -22.06 19.60 -15.61
N ASP A 222 -21.49 20.30 -14.63
CA ASP A 222 -20.03 20.51 -14.59
C ASP A 222 -19.27 19.35 -13.93
N TYR A 223 -19.81 18.79 -12.85
CA TYR A 223 -19.24 17.63 -12.14
C TYR A 223 -19.44 16.29 -12.84
N ALA A 224 -20.39 16.22 -13.77
CA ALA A 224 -20.71 15.00 -14.50
C ALA A 224 -19.50 14.47 -15.29
N LEU A 225 -18.77 15.37 -15.97
CA LEU A 225 -17.64 14.99 -16.82
C LEU A 225 -16.43 14.52 -16.02
N THR A 226 -16.07 15.23 -14.94
CA THR A 226 -14.92 14.86 -14.10
C THR A 226 -15.08 13.49 -13.44
N VAL A 227 -16.24 13.20 -12.85
CA VAL A 227 -16.47 11.88 -12.22
C VAL A 227 -16.46 10.78 -13.28
N LEU A 228 -17.02 11.03 -14.48
CA LEU A 228 -16.94 10.09 -15.59
C LEU A 228 -15.50 9.84 -16.03
N ASP A 229 -14.65 10.86 -16.09
CA ASP A 229 -13.23 10.72 -16.47
C ASP A 229 -12.47 9.88 -15.43
N ILE A 230 -12.77 10.03 -14.14
CA ILE A 230 -12.18 9.24 -13.05
C ILE A 230 -12.69 7.79 -13.09
N GLU A 231 -13.99 7.59 -13.24
CA GLU A 231 -14.58 6.25 -13.42
C GLU A 231 -14.01 5.55 -14.66
N ALA A 232 -13.78 6.28 -15.75
CA ALA A 232 -13.15 5.76 -16.96
C ALA A 232 -11.73 5.29 -16.68
N SER A 233 -10.91 6.12 -16.03
CA SER A 233 -9.52 5.78 -15.69
C SER A 233 -9.44 4.54 -14.80
N LEU A 234 -10.24 4.48 -13.74
CA LEU A 234 -10.22 3.35 -12.81
C LEU A 234 -10.75 2.07 -13.47
N THR A 235 -11.81 2.19 -14.27
CA THR A 235 -12.37 1.07 -15.04
C THR A 235 -11.38 0.53 -16.07
N ALA A 236 -10.61 1.40 -16.72
CA ALA A 236 -9.62 1.03 -17.72
C ALA A 236 -8.50 0.15 -17.16
N ASP A 237 -8.08 0.35 -15.90
CA ASP A 237 -7.10 -0.50 -15.23
C ASP A 237 -7.56 -1.98 -15.22
N PHE A 238 -8.81 -2.23 -14.81
CA PHE A 238 -9.36 -3.57 -14.72
C PHE A 238 -9.70 -4.16 -16.10
N VAL A 239 -10.27 -3.35 -17.00
CA VAL A 239 -10.54 -3.76 -18.38
C VAL A 239 -9.24 -4.17 -19.08
N GLY A 240 -8.18 -3.39 -18.94
CA GLY A 240 -6.87 -3.70 -19.52
C GLY A 240 -6.20 -4.92 -18.90
N HIS A 241 -6.34 -5.12 -17.59
CA HIS A 241 -5.74 -6.25 -16.87
C HIS A 241 -6.43 -7.59 -17.19
N PHE A 242 -7.76 -7.62 -17.24
CA PHE A 242 -8.55 -8.85 -17.39
C PHE A 242 -9.17 -9.05 -18.78
N GLY A 243 -9.09 -8.04 -19.67
CA GLY A 243 -9.67 -8.10 -21.01
C GLY A 243 -11.20 -8.08 -21.03
N PHE A 244 -11.83 -7.34 -20.11
CA PHE A 244 -13.30 -7.20 -20.08
C PHE A 244 -13.83 -6.30 -21.20
N ASP A 245 -15.12 -6.43 -21.50
CA ASP A 245 -15.83 -5.41 -22.27
C ASP A 245 -15.91 -4.12 -21.45
N THR A 246 -15.70 -2.97 -22.10
CA THR A 246 -15.85 -1.67 -21.45
C THR A 246 -17.31 -1.46 -21.04
N PRO A 247 -17.62 -1.30 -19.74
CA PRO A 247 -19.00 -1.09 -19.29
C PRO A 247 -19.50 0.30 -19.66
N THR A 248 -20.81 0.50 -19.51
CA THR A 248 -21.35 1.86 -19.49
C THR A 248 -20.92 2.55 -18.20
N LEU A 249 -20.29 3.72 -18.32
CA LEU A 249 -19.82 4.46 -17.16
C LEU A 249 -20.98 5.05 -16.35
N ALA A 250 -20.89 4.93 -15.03
CA ALA A 250 -21.86 5.48 -14.11
C ALA A 250 -21.67 6.98 -13.95
N SER A 251 -22.70 7.76 -14.33
CA SER A 251 -22.70 9.20 -14.05
C SER A 251 -22.92 9.48 -12.56
N PRO A 252 -22.52 10.64 -12.04
CA PRO A 252 -22.84 11.04 -10.66
C PRO A 252 -24.31 10.89 -10.32
N ALA A 253 -25.21 11.31 -11.22
CA ALA A 253 -26.66 11.18 -11.01
C ALA A 253 -27.10 9.71 -10.90
N ALA A 254 -26.51 8.81 -11.69
CA ALA A 254 -26.79 7.37 -11.60
C ALA A 254 -26.27 6.78 -10.28
N ILE A 255 -25.07 7.20 -9.83
CA ILE A 255 -24.50 6.80 -8.53
C ILE A 255 -25.43 7.27 -7.41
N GLN A 256 -25.79 8.56 -7.37
CA GLN A 256 -26.67 9.11 -6.33
C GLN A 256 -28.03 8.42 -6.31
N GLN A 257 -28.63 8.17 -7.48
CA GLN A 257 -29.90 7.46 -7.59
C GLN A 257 -29.80 6.04 -7.02
N ASN A 258 -28.73 5.30 -7.35
CA ASN A 258 -28.50 3.99 -6.77
C ASN A 258 -28.36 4.07 -5.23
N LEU A 259 -27.60 5.03 -4.69
CA LEU A 259 -27.45 5.21 -3.25
C LEU A 259 -28.79 5.51 -2.54
N LYS A 260 -29.72 6.23 -3.19
CA LYS A 260 -31.09 6.43 -2.69
C LYS A 260 -31.85 5.12 -2.63
N GLU A 261 -31.80 4.33 -3.70
CA GLU A 261 -32.46 3.02 -3.76
C GLU A 261 -31.93 2.05 -2.69
N ILE A 262 -30.62 2.06 -2.42
CA ILE A 262 -30.02 1.29 -1.33
C ILE A 262 -30.54 1.75 0.03
N ASN A 263 -30.59 3.07 0.26
CA ASN A 263 -31.13 3.63 1.50
C ASN A 263 -32.59 3.23 1.71
N GLU A 264 -33.42 3.36 0.68
CA GLU A 264 -34.83 2.96 0.73
C GLU A 264 -35.01 1.45 0.98
N ALA A 265 -34.17 0.61 0.37
CA ALA A 265 -34.27 -0.84 0.49
C ALA A 265 -33.76 -1.38 1.84
N THR A 266 -32.75 -0.74 2.43
CA THR A 266 -31.97 -1.32 3.55
C THR A 266 -31.98 -0.50 4.83
N GLY A 267 -32.32 0.79 4.74
CA GLY A 267 -32.16 1.78 5.82
C GLY A 267 -30.70 2.18 6.09
N ALA A 268 -29.73 1.63 5.35
CA ALA A 268 -28.36 2.11 5.39
C ALA A 268 -28.28 3.53 4.79
N LYS A 269 -27.30 4.32 5.22
CA LYS A 269 -27.03 5.66 4.69
C LYS A 269 -25.69 5.61 3.96
N PRO A 270 -25.68 5.17 2.69
CA PRO A 270 -24.45 4.89 1.97
C PRO A 270 -23.86 6.16 1.34
N GLY A 271 -22.54 6.19 1.25
CA GLY A 271 -21.78 7.13 0.43
C GLY A 271 -20.68 6.41 -0.36
N VAL A 272 -20.24 7.01 -1.46
CA VAL A 272 -19.10 6.54 -2.25
C VAL A 272 -17.98 7.55 -2.14
N LEU A 273 -16.79 7.09 -1.73
CA LEU A 273 -15.60 7.91 -1.58
C LEU A 273 -14.52 7.43 -2.55
N TYR A 274 -14.20 8.30 -3.51
CA TYR A 274 -13.06 8.15 -4.40
C TYR A 274 -11.81 8.75 -3.73
N VAL A 275 -10.72 7.99 -3.70
CA VAL A 275 -9.41 8.44 -3.21
C VAL A 275 -8.39 8.17 -4.31
N TYR A 276 -7.93 9.24 -4.95
CA TYR A 276 -7.08 9.14 -6.15
C TYR A 276 -6.03 10.24 -6.23
N PHE A 277 -5.03 10.02 -7.09
CA PHE A 277 -3.97 11.01 -7.33
C PHE A 277 -4.11 11.60 -8.72
N ALA A 278 -4.50 12.87 -8.77
CA ALA A 278 -4.66 13.60 -10.02
C ALA A 278 -3.34 14.29 -10.39
N PRO A 279 -2.91 14.26 -11.66
CA PRO A 279 -1.78 15.09 -12.08
C PRO A 279 -2.10 16.57 -11.85
N GLN A 280 -1.15 17.36 -11.35
CA GLN A 280 -1.27 18.81 -11.42
C GLN A 280 -1.43 19.20 -12.89
N ALA A 281 -2.39 20.07 -13.21
CA ALA A 281 -2.68 20.48 -14.58
C ALA A 281 -1.38 20.61 -15.39
N VAL A 282 -1.21 19.73 -16.37
CA VAL A 282 -0.09 19.76 -17.28
C VAL A 282 -0.15 21.13 -17.95
N GLU A 283 0.94 21.92 -17.93
CA GLU A 283 1.05 23.04 -18.85
C GLU A 283 0.62 22.54 -20.23
N PRO A 284 -0.29 23.23 -20.93
CA PRO A 284 -0.79 22.73 -22.20
C PRO A 284 0.41 22.40 -23.09
N VAL A 285 0.50 21.14 -23.53
CA VAL A 285 1.41 20.78 -24.61
C VAL A 285 1.09 21.75 -25.74
N ALA A 286 2.01 22.68 -26.00
CA ALA A 286 1.78 23.73 -26.99
C ALA A 286 1.30 23.06 -28.27
N PRO A 287 0.09 23.38 -28.77
CA PRO A 287 -0.37 22.79 -30.01
C PRO A 287 0.62 23.20 -31.09
N GLN A 288 1.18 22.22 -31.79
CA GLN A 288 1.81 22.44 -33.10
C GLN A 288 0.71 22.80 -34.10
N VAL A 289 0.04 23.93 -33.88
CA VAL A 289 -0.97 24.49 -34.78
C VAL A 289 -0.73 25.98 -34.84
N SER A 290 0.22 26.37 -35.70
CA SER A 290 0.15 27.67 -36.35
C SER A 290 -1.25 27.81 -36.96
N GLN A 291 -1.97 28.87 -36.56
CA GLN A 291 -3.30 29.33 -37.02
C GLN A 291 -4.47 29.09 -36.05
N LEU A 292 -4.51 29.85 -34.96
CA LEU A 292 -5.76 30.31 -34.35
C LEU A 292 -5.69 31.85 -34.17
N PRO A 293 -6.79 32.61 -34.39
CA PRO A 293 -6.80 34.06 -34.23
C PRO A 293 -6.52 34.49 -32.78
N SER A 294 -5.77 35.58 -32.62
CA SER A 294 -5.21 36.11 -31.37
C SER A 294 -6.21 36.60 -30.32
N ASP A 295 -7.52 36.41 -30.51
CA ASP A 295 -8.56 36.84 -29.57
C ASP A 295 -9.10 35.70 -28.67
N GLN A 296 -8.67 34.46 -28.87
CA GLN A 296 -9.01 33.32 -27.99
C GLN A 296 -7.89 32.89 -27.01
N THR A 297 -6.77 33.61 -26.95
CA THR A 297 -5.67 33.31 -26.02
C THR A 297 -5.82 33.94 -24.63
N LYS A 298 -7.00 34.51 -24.32
CA LYS A 298 -7.28 35.01 -22.97
C LYS A 298 -7.86 33.89 -22.11
N SER A 299 -7.10 33.50 -21.08
CA SER A 299 -7.45 32.64 -19.94
C SER A 299 -7.24 31.12 -20.10
N LEU A 300 -5.97 30.71 -20.20
CA LEU A 300 -5.51 29.42 -19.66
C LEU A 300 -4.47 29.73 -18.58
N GLY A 301 -4.93 30.31 -17.46
CA GLY A 301 -4.11 30.60 -16.29
C GLY A 301 -4.62 29.79 -15.11
N SER A 302 -3.70 29.25 -14.29
CA SER A 302 -3.83 28.69 -12.94
C SER A 302 -5.16 28.00 -12.57
N GLU A 303 -5.13 26.72 -12.17
CA GLU A 303 -6.28 26.03 -11.56
C GLU A 303 -7.01 26.97 -10.57
N GLU A 304 -8.28 27.28 -10.85
CA GLU A 304 -9.01 28.31 -10.11
C GLU A 304 -9.51 27.69 -8.82
N VAL A 305 -8.83 27.93 -7.69
CA VAL A 305 -9.26 27.40 -6.40
C VAL A 305 -10.50 28.14 -5.92
N LEU A 306 -11.64 27.44 -5.76
CA LEU A 306 -12.91 28.03 -5.32
C LEU A 306 -12.81 28.53 -3.88
N TRP A 307 -12.20 27.71 -3.01
CA TRP A 307 -11.79 28.09 -1.66
C TRP A 307 -10.61 27.24 -1.22
N SER A 308 -9.80 27.78 -0.31
CA SER A 308 -8.69 27.08 0.32
C SER A 308 -8.73 27.31 1.83
N THR A 309 -8.45 26.28 2.62
CA THR A 309 -8.32 26.37 4.07
C THR A 309 -7.14 25.52 4.54
N THR A 310 -6.64 25.79 5.73
CA THR A 310 -5.63 24.96 6.38
C THR A 310 -6.22 24.30 7.61
N HIS A 311 -6.18 22.97 7.66
CA HIS A 311 -6.62 22.18 8.81
C HIS A 311 -5.48 21.29 9.27
N ASN A 312 -5.04 21.41 10.54
CA ASN A 312 -3.89 20.67 11.10
C ASN A 312 -2.61 20.77 10.25
N GLY A 313 -2.37 21.92 9.62
CA GLY A 313 -1.21 22.13 8.75
C GLY A 313 -1.33 21.54 7.35
N LEU A 314 -2.46 20.94 6.99
CA LEU A 314 -2.77 20.49 5.64
C LEU A 314 -3.62 21.53 4.92
N THR A 315 -3.17 21.95 3.74
CA THR A 315 -3.97 22.75 2.82
C THR A 315 -5.04 21.87 2.20
N ILE A 316 -6.27 22.35 2.21
CA ILE A 316 -7.43 21.71 1.59
C ILE A 316 -8.03 22.74 0.65
N GLU A 317 -8.13 22.37 -0.62
CA GLU A 317 -8.65 23.21 -1.70
C GLU A 317 -9.92 22.58 -2.26
N SER A 318 -10.94 23.40 -2.51
CA SER A 318 -12.05 23.01 -3.37
C SER A 318 -11.78 23.46 -4.79
N LEU A 319 -12.00 22.54 -5.73
CA LEU A 319 -11.74 22.77 -7.15
C LEU A 319 -13.04 22.85 -7.96
N PRO A 320 -13.06 23.64 -9.05
CA PRO A 320 -14.11 23.60 -10.05
C PRO A 320 -14.09 22.25 -10.75
N TRP A 321 -15.25 21.85 -11.25
CA TRP A 321 -15.40 20.53 -11.86
C TRP A 321 -14.92 20.43 -13.31
N GLN A 322 -14.45 21.51 -13.92
CA GLN A 322 -13.98 21.53 -15.32
C GLN A 322 -12.55 21.02 -15.53
N GLN A 323 -11.80 20.76 -14.45
CA GLN A 323 -10.33 20.65 -14.53
C GLN A 323 -9.74 19.26 -14.27
N ALA A 324 -10.52 18.22 -13.99
CA ALA A 324 -9.96 16.89 -13.77
C ALA A 324 -9.89 16.09 -15.07
N ARG A 325 -8.76 16.15 -15.76
CA ARG A 325 -8.41 15.12 -16.74
C ARG A 325 -7.01 14.60 -16.46
N ARG A 326 -6.91 13.38 -15.92
CA ARG A 326 -5.73 12.55 -16.22
C ARG A 326 -5.87 12.17 -17.70
N PRO A 327 -4.93 12.58 -18.58
CA PRO A 327 -4.98 12.12 -19.96
C PRO A 327 -4.88 10.60 -20.01
N ASP A 328 -5.62 9.97 -20.92
CA ASP A 328 -5.57 8.52 -21.13
C ASP A 328 -4.11 8.05 -21.24
N ASN A 329 -3.77 6.98 -20.52
CA ASN A 329 -2.43 6.36 -20.51
C ASN A 329 -1.30 7.14 -19.81
N VAL A 330 -1.59 8.17 -19.01
CA VAL A 330 -0.57 8.81 -18.16
C VAL A 330 -0.58 8.13 -16.78
N PRO A 331 0.44 7.33 -16.42
CA PRO A 331 0.50 6.73 -15.08
C PRO A 331 0.64 7.81 -13.99
N PRO A 332 0.16 7.53 -12.76
CA PRO A 332 0.34 8.43 -11.62
C PRO A 332 1.81 8.80 -11.40
N ARG A 333 2.10 10.08 -11.19
CA ARG A 333 3.44 10.54 -10.81
C ARG A 333 3.58 10.54 -9.30
N ALA A 334 4.82 10.40 -8.82
CA ALA A 334 5.16 10.48 -7.40
C ALA A 334 4.66 11.79 -6.74
N SER A 335 4.70 12.89 -7.49
CA SER A 335 4.33 14.23 -7.02
C SER A 335 2.84 14.54 -7.12
N ASP A 336 2.03 13.65 -7.68
CA ASP A 336 0.61 13.92 -7.89
C ASP A 336 -0.09 14.14 -6.53
N PRO A 337 -0.83 15.23 -6.35
CA PRO A 337 -1.56 15.50 -5.12
C PRO A 337 -2.76 14.57 -4.94
N LEU A 338 -3.12 14.35 -3.68
CA LEU A 338 -4.33 13.62 -3.31
C LEU A 338 -5.57 14.43 -3.68
N GLU A 339 -6.53 13.75 -4.30
CA GLU A 339 -7.89 14.25 -4.50
C GLU A 339 -8.92 13.27 -3.91
N LEU A 340 -9.94 13.84 -3.29
CA LEU A 340 -11.05 13.14 -2.68
C LEU A 340 -12.34 13.57 -3.38
N ILE A 341 -13.16 12.59 -3.79
CA ILE A 341 -14.52 12.87 -4.24
C ILE A 341 -15.51 12.06 -3.41
N LEU A 342 -16.43 12.75 -2.77
CA LEU A 342 -17.52 12.15 -2.00
C LEU A 342 -18.84 12.33 -2.75
N ILE A 343 -19.50 11.22 -3.03
CA ILE A 343 -20.86 11.18 -3.58
C ILE A 343 -21.79 10.59 -2.54
N THR A 344 -22.89 11.28 -2.29
CA THR A 344 -23.91 10.94 -1.28
C THR A 344 -25.31 11.00 -1.90
N PRO A 345 -26.33 10.42 -1.28
CA PRO A 345 -27.65 10.32 -1.89
C PRO A 345 -28.26 11.71 -2.17
N GLU A 346 -28.19 12.65 -1.23
CA GLU A 346 -28.98 13.90 -1.31
C GLU A 346 -28.16 15.15 -1.65
N ALA A 347 -26.92 15.27 -1.16
CA ALA A 347 -26.12 16.47 -1.42
C ALA A 347 -25.37 16.40 -2.75
N PRO A 348 -25.06 17.55 -3.37
CA PRO A 348 -24.14 17.61 -4.49
C PRO A 348 -22.81 16.91 -4.18
N PRO A 349 -22.17 16.26 -5.17
CA PRO A 349 -20.83 15.71 -4.99
C PRO A 349 -19.85 16.75 -4.45
N VAL A 350 -18.92 16.31 -3.59
CA VAL A 350 -17.88 17.15 -3.01
C VAL A 350 -16.53 16.71 -3.57
N ARG A 351 -15.73 17.67 -4.04
CA ARG A 351 -14.36 17.45 -4.53
C ARG A 351 -13.38 18.28 -3.73
N LEU A 352 -12.42 17.62 -3.10
CA LEU A 352 -11.35 18.26 -2.33
C LEU A 352 -9.99 17.83 -2.88
N ARG A 353 -9.06 18.77 -2.94
CA ARG A 353 -7.66 18.52 -3.23
C ARG A 353 -6.80 18.85 -2.02
N LEU A 354 -5.84 17.98 -1.75
CA LEU A 354 -4.85 18.16 -0.70
C LEU A 354 -3.47 18.28 -1.36
N PRO A 355 -3.03 19.49 -1.78
CA PRO A 355 -1.79 19.67 -2.53
C PRO A 355 -0.54 19.29 -1.73
N ASP A 356 -0.60 19.35 -0.41
CA ASP A 356 0.50 18.98 0.49
C ASP A 356 0.70 17.46 0.61
N VAL A 357 -0.27 16.66 0.16
CA VAL A 357 -0.26 15.20 0.28
C VAL A 357 0.05 14.59 -1.09
N ARG A 358 1.33 14.28 -1.31
CA ARG A 358 1.81 13.69 -2.56
C ARG A 358 1.64 12.17 -2.57
N ARG A 359 1.48 11.60 -3.76
CA ARG A 359 1.33 10.14 -3.96
C ARG A 359 2.45 9.34 -3.32
N ASP A 360 3.72 9.70 -3.52
CA ASP A 360 4.86 8.97 -2.97
C ASP A 360 4.83 8.87 -1.43
N GLN A 361 4.54 9.99 -0.78
CA GLN A 361 4.38 10.12 0.66
C GLN A 361 3.18 9.31 1.15
N PHE A 362 2.04 9.41 0.47
CA PHE A 362 0.85 8.65 0.81
C PHE A 362 1.11 7.15 0.72
N MET A 363 1.68 6.69 -0.40
CA MET A 363 1.99 5.29 -0.65
C MET A 363 2.98 4.72 0.37
N ALA A 364 3.98 5.52 0.77
CA ALA A 364 4.91 5.13 1.83
C ALA A 364 4.19 4.95 3.18
N MET A 365 3.22 5.83 3.49
CA MET A 365 2.43 5.72 4.72
C MET A 365 1.49 4.52 4.69
N ALA A 366 0.78 4.29 3.57
CA ALA A 366 -0.09 3.13 3.37
C ALA A 366 0.68 1.80 3.51
N ARG A 367 1.87 1.70 2.92
CA ARG A 367 2.76 0.53 3.10
C ARG A 367 3.19 0.36 4.55
N THR A 368 3.60 1.43 5.22
CA THR A 368 3.99 1.39 6.64
C THR A 368 2.82 0.88 7.48
N PHE A 369 1.63 1.47 7.31
CA PHE A 369 0.42 1.07 8.03
C PHE A 369 0.10 -0.41 7.84
N ARG A 370 0.05 -0.88 6.59
CA ARG A 370 -0.19 -2.28 6.27
C ARG A 370 0.85 -3.20 6.92
N ASN A 371 2.14 -2.87 6.83
CA ASN A 371 3.21 -3.68 7.39
C ASN A 371 3.15 -3.74 8.92
N GLU A 372 2.78 -2.65 9.59
CA GLU A 372 2.60 -2.63 11.05
C GLU A 372 1.41 -3.49 11.48
N VAL A 373 0.29 -3.44 10.76
CA VAL A 373 -0.93 -4.20 11.09
C VAL A 373 -0.80 -5.69 10.76
N ALA A 374 -0.20 -6.02 9.61
CA ALA A 374 -0.13 -7.38 9.09
C ALA A 374 0.99 -8.24 9.72
N ASP A 375 1.86 -7.66 10.54
CA ASP A 375 2.97 -8.38 11.17
C ASP A 375 2.49 -9.12 12.44
N PRO A 376 2.46 -10.48 12.44
CA PRO A 376 2.01 -11.26 13.59
C PRO A 376 2.91 -11.09 14.82
N SER A 377 4.16 -10.62 14.67
CA SER A 377 5.04 -10.33 15.81
C SER A 377 4.65 -9.04 16.55
N LYS A 378 3.85 -8.18 15.92
CA LYS A 378 3.43 -6.87 16.44
C LYS A 378 2.04 -6.84 17.06
N ILE A 379 1.35 -7.98 17.15
CA ILE A 379 -0.03 -8.08 17.68
C ILE A 379 -0.22 -7.62 19.14
N ARG A 380 0.88 -7.34 19.86
CA ARG A 380 0.89 -6.81 21.23
C ARG A 380 1.30 -5.33 21.29
N THR A 381 1.35 -4.65 20.15
CA THR A 381 1.79 -3.26 20.04
C THR A 381 0.67 -2.42 19.42
N THR A 382 0.85 -1.10 19.46
CA THR A 382 -0.01 -0.13 18.78
C THR A 382 0.81 0.72 17.80
N SER A 383 1.91 0.18 17.29
CA SER A 383 2.84 0.90 16.39
C SER A 383 2.22 1.27 15.05
N TYR A 384 1.10 0.64 14.68
CA TYR A 384 0.30 1.02 13.51
C TYR A 384 -0.48 2.33 13.70
N LEU A 385 -0.68 2.83 14.93
CA LEU A 385 -1.55 3.99 15.17
C LEU A 385 -1.09 5.27 14.47
N PRO A 386 0.20 5.66 14.47
CA PRO A 386 0.62 6.89 13.81
C PRO A 386 0.33 6.89 12.31
N SER A 387 0.60 5.77 11.64
CA SER A 387 0.36 5.63 10.20
C SER A 387 -1.12 5.49 9.86
N SER A 388 -1.88 4.78 10.70
CA SER A 388 -3.35 4.70 10.64
C SER A 388 -4.01 6.09 10.75
N GLN A 389 -3.60 6.89 11.75
CA GLN A 389 -4.13 8.23 12.00
C GLN A 389 -3.78 9.18 10.87
N GLN A 390 -2.55 9.14 10.36
CA GLN A 390 -2.15 10.00 9.26
C GLN A 390 -2.98 9.73 7.98
N LEU A 391 -3.25 8.45 7.68
CA LEU A 391 -4.09 8.08 6.54
C LEU A 391 -5.55 8.50 6.76
N TYR A 392 -6.07 8.37 7.98
CA TYR A 392 -7.40 8.89 8.32
C TYR A 392 -7.47 10.41 8.12
N ASP A 393 -6.45 11.14 8.57
CA ASP A 393 -6.33 12.59 8.45
C ASP A 393 -6.30 13.06 7.00
N TRP A 394 -5.70 12.27 6.11
CA TRP A 394 -5.67 12.57 4.68
C TRP A 394 -6.95 12.18 3.95
N MET A 395 -7.55 11.03 4.28
CA MET A 395 -8.65 10.46 3.49
C MET A 395 -10.04 10.88 3.97
N LEU A 396 -10.25 10.99 5.28
CA LEU A 396 -11.59 11.11 5.88
C LEU A 396 -11.78 12.39 6.68
N ARG A 397 -10.77 12.86 7.41
CA ARG A 397 -10.89 14.07 8.23
C ARG A 397 -11.41 15.29 7.46
N PRO A 398 -10.99 15.55 6.20
CA PRO A 398 -11.52 16.66 5.40
C PRO A 398 -13.01 16.56 5.07
N LEU A 399 -13.62 15.37 5.19
CA LEU A 399 -14.99 15.06 4.78
C LEU A 399 -15.93 14.78 5.96
N GLU A 400 -15.46 14.84 7.21
CA GLU A 400 -16.26 14.45 8.37
C GLU A 400 -17.54 15.29 8.52
N ARG A 401 -17.49 16.57 8.15
CA ARG A 401 -18.64 17.47 8.21
C ARG A 401 -19.74 17.03 7.24
N GLU A 402 -19.36 16.71 6.00
CA GLU A 402 -20.24 16.28 4.93
C GLU A 402 -20.86 14.92 5.25
N LEU A 403 -20.05 13.99 5.75
CA LEU A 403 -20.48 12.67 6.21
C LEU A 403 -21.48 12.78 7.38
N ALA A 404 -21.19 13.63 8.36
CA ALA A 404 -22.07 13.85 9.51
C ALA A 404 -23.39 14.55 9.12
N ALA A 405 -23.35 15.53 8.22
CA ALA A 405 -24.53 16.27 7.78
C ALA A 405 -25.61 15.37 7.18
N GLN A 406 -25.20 14.28 6.52
CA GLN A 406 -26.12 13.28 5.96
C GLN A 406 -26.25 12.01 6.79
N ASN A 407 -25.61 11.97 7.97
CA ASN A 407 -25.59 10.80 8.85
C ASN A 407 -25.14 9.52 8.14
N ILE A 408 -24.13 9.63 7.26
CA ILE A 408 -23.59 8.49 6.53
C ILE A 408 -23.10 7.43 7.52
N ASN A 409 -23.47 6.17 7.29
CA ASN A 409 -23.08 5.03 8.15
C ASN A 409 -22.56 3.82 7.34
N ASN A 410 -22.54 3.94 6.01
CA ASN A 410 -21.92 2.99 5.10
C ASN A 410 -21.04 3.75 4.09
N LEU A 411 -19.79 3.31 3.89
CA LEU A 411 -18.86 3.93 2.95
C LEU A 411 -18.27 2.90 1.98
N SER A 412 -18.52 3.11 0.70
CA SER A 412 -17.90 2.34 -0.38
C SER A 412 -16.69 3.12 -0.89
N PHE A 413 -15.50 2.55 -0.77
CA PHE A 413 -14.26 3.15 -1.24
C PHE A 413 -14.00 2.74 -2.69
N VAL A 414 -13.60 3.71 -3.51
CA VAL A 414 -13.02 3.46 -4.84
C VAL A 414 -11.61 4.03 -4.81
N LEU A 415 -10.61 3.16 -4.94
CA LEU A 415 -9.22 3.50 -4.66
C LEU A 415 -8.32 3.40 -5.91
N ASP A 416 -7.44 4.37 -6.07
CA ASP A 416 -6.36 4.36 -7.07
C ASP A 416 -5.37 3.20 -6.84
N ALA A 417 -4.58 2.88 -7.87
CA ALA A 417 -3.61 1.81 -7.83
C ALA A 417 -2.56 2.02 -6.71
N GLY A 418 -2.28 0.97 -5.94
CA GLY A 418 -1.37 0.96 -4.80
C GLY A 418 -2.05 1.19 -3.45
N LEU A 419 -3.34 1.54 -3.45
CA LEU A 419 -4.12 1.76 -2.23
C LEU A 419 -5.08 0.61 -1.90
N ARG A 420 -5.36 -0.28 -2.86
CA ARG A 420 -6.42 -1.30 -2.74
C ARG A 420 -6.08 -2.38 -1.71
N GLY A 421 -4.81 -2.49 -1.33
CA GLY A 421 -4.33 -3.30 -0.21
C GLY A 421 -4.38 -2.64 1.18
N THR A 422 -4.88 -1.41 1.32
CA THR A 422 -4.89 -0.70 2.62
C THR A 422 -5.90 -1.33 3.59
N PRO A 423 -5.55 -1.62 4.86
CA PRO A 423 -6.52 -2.11 5.84
C PRO A 423 -7.45 -0.99 6.32
N LEU A 424 -8.38 -0.61 5.45
CA LEU A 424 -9.30 0.51 5.67
C LEU A 424 -10.03 0.41 7.00
N ALA A 425 -10.45 -0.81 7.39
CA ALA A 425 -11.16 -1.04 8.65
C ALA A 425 -10.38 -0.58 9.89
N ALA A 426 -9.04 -0.57 9.81
CA ALA A 426 -8.16 -0.19 10.90
C ALA A 426 -7.69 1.28 10.84
N LEU A 427 -8.22 2.11 9.93
CA LEU A 427 -8.02 3.57 9.96
C LEU A 427 -8.59 4.11 11.29
N HIS A 428 -7.87 5.04 11.92
CA HIS A 428 -8.15 5.47 13.28
C HIS A 428 -8.18 7.00 13.36
N ASP A 429 -9.24 7.58 13.92
CA ASP A 429 -9.44 9.03 13.94
C ASP A 429 -8.72 9.75 15.10
N GLY A 430 -8.02 8.97 15.93
CA GLY A 430 -7.34 9.42 17.15
C GLY A 430 -8.09 9.00 18.41
N SER A 431 -9.38 8.69 18.30
CA SER A 431 -10.24 8.20 19.39
C SER A 431 -10.70 6.76 19.16
N GLY A 432 -11.05 6.40 17.94
CA GLY A 432 -11.51 5.05 17.59
C GLY A 432 -11.25 4.70 16.13
N PHE A 433 -11.52 3.44 15.79
CA PHE A 433 -11.42 2.92 14.42
C PHE A 433 -12.62 3.36 13.57
N ILE A 434 -12.42 3.51 12.27
CA ILE A 434 -13.47 3.86 11.31
C ILE A 434 -14.68 2.92 11.40
N ILE A 435 -14.46 1.63 11.67
CA ILE A 435 -15.52 0.62 11.78
C ILE A 435 -16.43 0.84 13.00
N GLU A 436 -16.05 1.67 13.97
CA GLU A 436 -16.94 2.05 15.06
C GLU A 436 -18.03 3.02 14.57
N ARG A 437 -17.81 3.71 13.45
CA ARG A 437 -18.73 4.70 12.87
C ARG A 437 -19.38 4.24 11.56
N PHE A 438 -18.65 3.51 10.72
CA PHE A 438 -19.09 3.16 9.37
C PHE A 438 -18.96 1.66 9.11
N SER A 439 -19.93 1.08 8.41
CA SER A 439 -19.68 -0.14 7.62
C SER A 439 -18.95 0.25 6.35
N ILE A 440 -18.01 -0.58 5.87
CA ILE A 440 -17.16 -0.22 4.73
C ILE A 440 -17.08 -1.33 3.68
N GLY A 441 -16.80 -0.96 2.44
CA GLY A 441 -16.49 -1.87 1.34
C GLY A 441 -15.56 -1.22 0.31
N LEU A 442 -14.98 -2.02 -0.57
CA LEU A 442 -14.10 -1.60 -1.66
C LEU A 442 -14.75 -1.95 -3.00
N MET A 443 -14.85 -1.00 -3.91
CA MET A 443 -15.26 -1.23 -5.29
C MET A 443 -14.06 -1.06 -6.23
N PRO A 444 -13.88 -1.94 -7.23
CA PRO A 444 -12.90 -1.76 -8.31
C PRO A 444 -13.12 -0.43 -9.05
N SER A 445 -14.35 -0.24 -9.51
CA SER A 445 -14.98 1.01 -9.91
C SER A 445 -16.48 0.85 -9.70
N PHE A 446 -17.22 1.95 -9.65
CA PHE A 446 -18.67 1.85 -9.56
C PHE A 446 -19.24 1.22 -10.84
N SER A 447 -18.68 1.58 -11.99
CA SER A 447 -19.12 1.13 -13.32
C SER A 447 -18.92 -0.36 -13.60
N LEU A 448 -17.96 -1.03 -12.94
CA LEU A 448 -17.73 -2.47 -13.05
C LEU A 448 -18.48 -3.29 -12.00
N THR A 449 -19.11 -2.63 -11.03
CA THR A 449 -19.77 -3.31 -9.91
C THR A 449 -21.26 -3.45 -10.18
N ASP A 450 -21.81 -4.66 -10.04
CA ASP A 450 -23.27 -4.85 -10.02
C ASP A 450 -23.83 -4.35 -8.68
N THR A 451 -24.33 -3.12 -8.68
CA THR A 451 -24.82 -2.39 -7.50
C THR A 451 -26.26 -2.71 -7.12
N ARG A 452 -26.93 -3.65 -7.80
CA ARG A 452 -28.32 -4.01 -7.49
C ARG A 452 -28.37 -4.77 -6.18
N TYR A 453 -29.11 -4.21 -5.22
CA TYR A 453 -29.33 -4.85 -3.92
C TYR A 453 -30.08 -6.17 -4.05
N ARG A 454 -29.63 -7.16 -3.28
CA ARG A 454 -30.30 -8.43 -3.06
C ARG A 454 -30.02 -8.85 -1.62
N ASP A 455 -31.09 -9.09 -0.88
CA ASP A 455 -30.99 -9.65 0.46
C ASP A 455 -30.53 -11.11 0.37
N VAL A 456 -29.42 -11.42 1.03
CA VAL A 456 -28.82 -12.76 1.01
C VAL A 456 -29.41 -13.69 2.05
N ARG A 457 -30.18 -13.20 3.03
CA ARG A 457 -30.61 -13.96 4.23
C ARG A 457 -31.42 -15.21 3.93
N ASP A 458 -32.18 -15.22 2.84
CA ASP A 458 -32.98 -16.37 2.41
C ASP A 458 -32.26 -17.28 1.39
N MET A 459 -31.00 -17.00 1.09
CA MET A 459 -30.23 -17.73 0.09
C MET A 459 -29.48 -18.92 0.69
N THR A 460 -29.36 -20.01 -0.06
CA THR A 460 -28.62 -21.19 0.41
C THR A 460 -27.12 -21.06 0.16
N LEU A 461 -26.33 -21.61 1.08
CA LEU A 461 -24.87 -21.59 1.09
C LEU A 461 -24.28 -22.85 0.45
N LEU A 462 -23.25 -22.69 -0.38
CA LEU A 462 -22.29 -23.75 -0.70
C LEU A 462 -21.02 -23.51 0.12
N ALA A 463 -20.82 -24.30 1.17
CA ALA A 463 -19.63 -24.27 2.00
C ALA A 463 -18.65 -25.32 1.48
N ALA A 464 -17.46 -24.90 1.09
CA ALA A 464 -16.47 -25.80 0.51
C ALA A 464 -15.07 -25.48 1.04
N GLY A 465 -14.20 -26.47 1.17
CA GLY A 465 -12.83 -26.22 1.63
C GLY A 465 -11.96 -27.45 1.75
N ALA A 466 -10.68 -27.21 2.01
CA ALA A 466 -9.69 -28.25 2.24
C ALA A 466 -8.87 -27.92 3.49
N ALA A 467 -8.70 -28.93 4.34
CA ALA A 467 -7.86 -28.87 5.52
C ALA A 467 -6.49 -29.53 5.29
N GLU A 468 -6.44 -30.46 4.33
CA GLU A 468 -5.29 -31.28 4.00
C GLU A 468 -4.78 -30.93 2.60
N PHE A 469 -3.47 -30.74 2.47
CA PHE A 469 -2.82 -30.36 1.21
C PHE A 469 -1.49 -31.11 1.04
N GLU A 470 -1.12 -31.40 -0.21
CA GLU A 470 0.18 -32.01 -0.52
C GLU A 470 1.32 -30.99 -0.48
N ALA A 471 1.08 -29.78 -0.95
CA ALA A 471 2.09 -28.75 -1.15
C ALA A 471 1.86 -27.45 -0.34
N GLN A 472 0.87 -27.44 0.54
CA GLN A 472 0.53 -26.28 1.39
C GLN A 472 0.47 -26.68 2.87
N VAL A 473 0.51 -25.68 3.74
CA VAL A 473 0.35 -25.90 5.19
C VAL A 473 -1.09 -26.34 5.47
N PRO A 474 -1.31 -27.38 6.30
CA PRO A 474 -2.66 -27.78 6.71
C PRO A 474 -3.43 -26.63 7.39
N LEU A 475 -4.75 -26.61 7.19
CA LEU A 475 -5.67 -25.66 7.81
C LEU A 475 -6.67 -26.43 8.70
N PRO A 476 -6.26 -26.86 9.90
CA PRO A 476 -7.06 -27.75 10.73
C PRO A 476 -8.37 -27.11 11.22
N ALA A 477 -8.52 -25.77 11.23
CA ALA A 477 -9.78 -25.14 11.62
C ALA A 477 -10.88 -25.27 10.56
N VAL A 478 -10.52 -25.51 9.29
CA VAL A 478 -11.46 -25.57 8.15
C VAL A 478 -12.63 -26.53 8.38
N PRO A 479 -12.43 -27.79 8.81
CA PRO A 479 -13.56 -28.69 9.02
C PRO A 479 -14.47 -28.20 10.15
N ILE A 480 -13.92 -27.58 11.20
CA ILE A 480 -14.69 -27.06 12.34
C ILE A 480 -15.53 -25.86 11.89
N GLU A 481 -14.90 -24.94 11.16
CA GLU A 481 -15.55 -23.76 10.59
C GLU A 481 -16.74 -24.14 9.72
N LEU A 482 -16.49 -24.96 8.68
CA LEU A 482 -17.50 -25.29 7.69
C LEU A 482 -18.66 -26.10 8.28
N ASN A 483 -18.37 -27.07 9.15
CA ASN A 483 -19.43 -27.83 9.83
C ASN A 483 -20.27 -26.93 10.74
N THR A 484 -19.64 -26.02 11.48
CA THR A 484 -20.37 -25.11 12.39
C THR A 484 -21.27 -24.16 11.60
N ILE A 485 -20.77 -23.59 10.50
CA ILE A 485 -21.56 -22.72 9.63
C ILE A 485 -22.78 -23.48 9.09
N VAL A 486 -22.60 -24.64 8.45
CA VAL A 486 -23.69 -25.37 7.79
C VAL A 486 -24.68 -25.96 8.80
N ALA A 487 -24.21 -26.42 9.97
CA ALA A 487 -25.07 -27.05 10.96
C ALA A 487 -25.91 -26.05 11.78
N SER A 488 -25.37 -24.86 12.06
CA SER A 488 -25.94 -23.95 13.08
C SER A 488 -26.21 -22.53 12.61
N LEU A 489 -25.51 -22.04 11.58
CA LEU A 489 -25.56 -20.62 11.21
C LEU A 489 -26.24 -20.37 9.86
N TRP A 490 -26.07 -21.26 8.89
CA TRP A 490 -26.57 -21.04 7.55
C TRP A 490 -26.94 -22.34 6.81
N PRO A 491 -28.17 -22.46 6.27
CA PRO A 491 -28.56 -23.67 5.54
C PRO A 491 -27.76 -23.81 4.24
N GLY A 492 -27.14 -24.97 4.04
CA GLY A 492 -26.25 -25.16 2.90
C GLY A 492 -25.83 -26.60 2.60
N THR A 493 -24.99 -26.72 1.57
CA THR A 493 -24.27 -27.95 1.20
C THR A 493 -22.81 -27.81 1.63
N LEU A 494 -22.20 -28.91 2.09
CA LEU A 494 -20.79 -28.99 2.47
C LEU A 494 -19.99 -29.84 1.49
N LEU A 495 -18.85 -29.34 1.01
CA LEU A 495 -17.83 -30.08 0.26
C LEU A 495 -16.48 -29.96 1.00
N LEU A 496 -15.92 -31.07 1.49
CA LEU A 496 -14.68 -31.05 2.28
C LEU A 496 -13.63 -31.97 1.66
N ASN A 497 -12.37 -31.52 1.61
CA ASN A 497 -11.21 -32.29 1.14
C ASN A 497 -11.49 -32.97 -0.21
N GLN A 498 -11.64 -34.30 -0.25
CA GLN A 498 -11.84 -35.08 -1.47
C GLN A 498 -13.09 -34.64 -2.26
N ASP A 499 -14.07 -34.06 -1.58
CA ASP A 499 -15.28 -33.55 -2.21
C ASP A 499 -15.13 -32.11 -2.72
N PHE A 500 -14.09 -31.37 -2.29
CA PHE A 500 -13.80 -30.01 -2.73
C PHE A 500 -12.94 -29.99 -4.01
N THR A 501 -13.59 -30.30 -5.13
CA THR A 501 -13.02 -30.21 -6.48
C THR A 501 -13.80 -29.21 -7.35
N PRO A 502 -13.20 -28.60 -8.39
CA PRO A 502 -13.89 -27.75 -9.35
C PRO A 502 -15.08 -28.44 -10.01
N GLU A 503 -14.98 -29.73 -10.34
CA GLU A 503 -16.09 -30.53 -10.90
C GLU A 503 -17.25 -30.61 -9.92
N ASN A 504 -16.97 -30.87 -8.64
CA ASN A 504 -18.01 -30.98 -7.62
C ASN A 504 -18.68 -29.63 -7.36
N VAL A 505 -17.89 -28.55 -7.27
CA VAL A 505 -18.43 -27.18 -7.15
C VAL A 505 -19.34 -26.85 -8.33
N ARG A 506 -18.88 -27.09 -9.57
CA ARG A 506 -19.70 -26.87 -10.78
C ARG A 506 -20.97 -27.72 -10.79
N ARG A 507 -20.87 -28.99 -10.39
CA ARG A 507 -22.02 -29.90 -10.32
C ARG A 507 -23.06 -29.40 -9.32
N GLU A 508 -22.66 -29.03 -8.12
CA GLU A 508 -23.57 -28.48 -7.10
C GLU A 508 -24.27 -27.22 -7.61
N ARG A 509 -23.50 -26.31 -8.23
CA ARG A 509 -24.00 -25.08 -8.85
C ARG A 509 -25.05 -25.31 -9.94
N GLN A 510 -24.90 -26.38 -10.73
CA GLN A 510 -25.86 -26.74 -11.78
C GLN A 510 -27.16 -27.35 -11.22
N GLN A 511 -27.11 -27.99 -10.06
CA GLN A 511 -28.27 -28.66 -9.47
C GLN A 511 -29.20 -27.69 -8.72
N ARG A 512 -28.63 -26.67 -8.07
CA ARG A 512 -29.39 -25.71 -7.28
C ARG A 512 -28.70 -24.34 -7.24
N PRO A 513 -29.47 -23.24 -7.20
CA PRO A 513 -28.90 -21.92 -7.02
C PRO A 513 -28.31 -21.79 -5.60
N PHE A 514 -27.06 -21.36 -5.51
CA PHE A 514 -26.45 -20.90 -4.26
C PHE A 514 -26.23 -19.39 -4.35
N GLY A 515 -26.78 -18.63 -3.41
CA GLY A 515 -26.54 -17.19 -3.37
C GLY A 515 -25.25 -16.83 -2.66
N ILE A 516 -24.74 -17.73 -1.83
CA ILE A 516 -23.49 -17.57 -1.09
C ILE A 516 -22.60 -18.78 -1.37
N ILE A 517 -21.32 -18.52 -1.65
CA ILE A 517 -20.28 -19.54 -1.71
C ILE A 517 -19.24 -19.19 -0.65
N HIS A 518 -18.89 -20.14 0.19
CA HIS A 518 -17.83 -19.99 1.17
C HIS A 518 -16.72 -20.98 0.87
N LEU A 519 -15.51 -20.49 0.66
CA LEU A 519 -14.32 -21.28 0.38
C LEU A 519 -13.32 -21.12 1.54
N ALA A 520 -13.09 -22.19 2.29
CA ALA A 520 -12.09 -22.24 3.37
C ALA A 520 -10.90 -23.10 2.92
N THR A 521 -9.90 -22.44 2.33
CA THR A 521 -8.74 -23.08 1.68
C THR A 521 -7.66 -22.02 1.44
N HIS A 522 -6.46 -22.37 0.97
CA HIS A 522 -5.48 -21.36 0.55
C HIS A 522 -5.86 -20.67 -0.76
N GLY A 523 -5.46 -19.40 -0.90
CA GLY A 523 -5.46 -18.68 -2.17
C GLY A 523 -4.38 -17.62 -2.18
N GLU A 524 -3.84 -17.31 -3.35
CA GLU A 524 -2.73 -16.38 -3.49
C GLU A 524 -2.93 -15.47 -4.70
N PHE A 525 -2.99 -14.15 -4.45
CA PHE A 525 -2.97 -13.15 -5.51
C PHE A 525 -1.53 -12.70 -5.74
N ARG A 526 -0.99 -13.03 -6.92
CA ARG A 526 0.40 -12.77 -7.28
C ARG A 526 0.51 -11.61 -8.27
N PRO A 527 1.65 -10.89 -8.29
CA PRO A 527 1.94 -9.89 -9.32
C PRO A 527 1.89 -10.48 -10.73
N GLY A 528 1.71 -9.62 -11.74
CA GLY A 528 1.69 -10.00 -13.14
C GLY A 528 0.30 -10.34 -13.67
N ALA A 529 0.22 -11.33 -14.57
CA ALA A 529 -1.02 -11.76 -15.19
C ALA A 529 -1.94 -12.46 -14.17
N ALA A 530 -3.26 -12.38 -14.39
CA ALA A 530 -4.25 -13.01 -13.53
C ALA A 530 -4.02 -14.53 -13.37
N ALA A 531 -3.57 -15.25 -14.41
CA ALA A 531 -3.13 -16.65 -14.35
C ALA A 531 -2.04 -16.97 -13.29
N ASN A 532 -1.28 -15.98 -12.82
CA ASN A 532 -0.31 -16.19 -11.74
C ASN A 532 -0.98 -16.39 -10.37
N SER A 533 -2.22 -15.93 -10.23
CA SER A 533 -3.03 -16.01 -9.01
C SER A 533 -3.92 -17.24 -9.04
N TYR A 534 -4.18 -17.84 -7.88
CA TYR A 534 -4.99 -19.07 -7.79
C TYR A 534 -5.74 -19.21 -6.48
N ILE A 535 -6.79 -20.03 -6.52
CA ILE A 535 -7.43 -20.65 -5.36
C ILE A 535 -6.98 -22.12 -5.32
N GLN A 536 -6.49 -22.56 -4.17
CA GLN A 536 -6.13 -23.95 -3.93
C GLN A 536 -7.42 -24.74 -3.69
N PHE A 537 -7.79 -25.64 -4.60
CA PHE A 537 -8.71 -26.73 -4.32
C PHE A 537 -7.93 -27.89 -3.71
N TRP A 538 -8.58 -28.99 -3.33
CA TRP A 538 -7.92 -30.04 -2.54
C TRP A 538 -6.59 -30.53 -3.13
N GLN A 539 -6.56 -30.97 -4.40
CA GLN A 539 -5.34 -31.44 -5.07
C GLN A 539 -4.99 -30.65 -6.34
N GLU A 540 -5.68 -29.55 -6.60
CA GLU A 540 -5.50 -28.75 -7.81
C GLU A 540 -5.61 -27.26 -7.53
N GLN A 541 -5.11 -26.45 -8.44
CA GLN A 541 -5.17 -25.00 -8.36
C GLN A 541 -6.06 -24.48 -9.49
N VAL A 542 -7.07 -23.70 -9.14
CA VAL A 542 -7.87 -22.97 -10.12
C VAL A 542 -7.28 -21.58 -10.24
N GLN A 543 -6.76 -21.25 -11.42
CA GLN A 543 -6.21 -19.93 -11.70
C GLN A 543 -7.31 -18.89 -11.76
N LEU A 544 -6.98 -17.62 -11.49
CA LEU A 544 -7.96 -16.55 -11.46
C LEU A 544 -8.61 -16.32 -12.85
N ASP A 545 -7.90 -16.58 -13.94
CA ASP A 545 -8.45 -16.50 -15.30
C ASP A 545 -9.54 -17.57 -15.55
N ASP A 546 -9.38 -18.76 -14.96
CA ASP A 546 -10.30 -19.89 -15.12
C ASP A 546 -11.47 -19.86 -14.13
N ILE A 547 -11.51 -18.89 -13.21
CA ILE A 547 -12.54 -18.86 -12.15
C ILE A 547 -13.96 -18.73 -12.69
N ARG A 548 -14.11 -18.15 -13.90
CA ARG A 548 -15.40 -18.06 -14.62
C ARG A 548 -15.99 -19.43 -14.93
N GLU A 549 -15.13 -20.43 -15.12
CA GLU A 549 -15.55 -21.80 -15.44
C GLU A 549 -16.27 -22.47 -14.27
N LEU A 550 -16.12 -21.94 -13.03
CA LEU A 550 -16.81 -22.45 -11.85
C LEU A 550 -18.32 -22.17 -11.82
N GLY A 551 -18.85 -21.36 -12.76
CA GLY A 551 -20.29 -21.17 -12.93
C GLY A 551 -20.94 -20.34 -11.81
N TRP A 552 -20.24 -19.32 -11.32
CA TRP A 552 -20.75 -18.44 -10.25
C TRP A 552 -21.57 -17.26 -10.79
N ALA A 553 -21.42 -16.91 -12.07
CA ALA A 553 -22.15 -15.81 -12.69
C ALA A 553 -23.62 -16.15 -13.00
N ASP A 554 -23.97 -17.43 -13.17
CA ASP A 554 -25.31 -17.89 -13.53
C ASP A 554 -25.76 -19.14 -12.75
N PRO A 555 -26.81 -19.04 -11.90
CA PRO A 555 -27.41 -17.80 -11.42
C PRO A 555 -26.41 -17.01 -10.56
N THR A 556 -26.38 -15.69 -10.67
CA THR A 556 -25.37 -14.85 -10.01
C THR A 556 -25.24 -15.10 -8.51
N VAL A 557 -24.03 -15.39 -8.05
CA VAL A 557 -23.67 -15.47 -6.63
C VAL A 557 -23.57 -14.07 -6.05
N GLU A 558 -24.27 -13.82 -4.95
CA GLU A 558 -24.33 -12.52 -4.29
C GLU A 558 -23.11 -12.26 -3.39
N LEU A 559 -22.52 -13.34 -2.85
CA LEU A 559 -21.36 -13.27 -1.97
C LEU A 559 -20.48 -14.52 -2.10
N VAL A 560 -19.21 -14.31 -2.41
CA VAL A 560 -18.15 -15.30 -2.20
C VAL A 560 -17.37 -14.92 -0.95
N VAL A 561 -17.16 -15.85 -0.04
CA VAL A 561 -16.28 -15.69 1.13
C VAL A 561 -15.05 -16.55 0.92
N LEU A 562 -13.86 -15.96 0.98
CA LEU A 562 -12.58 -16.66 0.92
C LEU A 562 -11.95 -16.65 2.31
N SER A 563 -12.23 -17.68 3.08
CA SER A 563 -11.81 -17.84 4.48
C SER A 563 -10.32 -18.18 4.65
N ALA A 564 -9.56 -18.27 3.57
CA ALA A 564 -8.11 -18.09 3.62
C ALA A 564 -7.59 -17.66 2.25
N CYS A 565 -6.96 -16.49 2.18
CA CYS A 565 -6.32 -15.97 0.98
C CYS A 565 -5.21 -15.02 1.42
N ARG A 566 -4.21 -14.81 0.57
CA ARG A 566 -3.24 -13.74 0.79
C ARG A 566 -3.01 -12.96 -0.49
N LEU A 567 -3.03 -11.64 -0.35
CA LEU A 567 -2.59 -10.71 -1.38
C LEU A 567 -1.07 -10.53 -1.30
N ALA A 568 -0.37 -10.61 -2.44
CA ALA A 568 1.05 -10.26 -2.52
C ALA A 568 1.25 -8.80 -2.08
N VAL A 569 2.11 -8.61 -1.09
CA VAL A 569 2.26 -7.34 -0.39
C VAL A 569 2.89 -6.28 -1.30
N GLY A 570 2.22 -5.14 -1.43
CA GLY A 570 2.79 -3.91 -2.00
C GLY A 570 2.91 -3.90 -3.53
N ASP A 571 2.21 -4.78 -4.22
CA ASP A 571 2.23 -4.88 -5.68
C ASP A 571 0.88 -4.48 -6.30
N GLU A 572 0.91 -3.48 -7.18
CA GLU A 572 -0.29 -2.91 -7.83
C GLU A 572 -1.00 -3.91 -8.75
N GLN A 573 -0.27 -4.88 -9.33
CA GLN A 573 -0.86 -5.90 -10.20
C GLN A 573 -1.55 -6.99 -9.39
N ALA A 574 -0.97 -7.37 -8.25
CA ALA A 574 -1.63 -8.28 -7.31
C ALA A 574 -2.93 -7.64 -6.75
N GLU A 575 -2.92 -6.33 -6.51
CA GLU A 575 -4.12 -5.57 -6.13
C GLU A 575 -5.22 -5.61 -7.19
N LEU A 576 -4.86 -5.57 -8.48
CA LEU A 576 -5.82 -5.74 -9.58
C LEU A 576 -6.43 -7.14 -9.56
N GLY A 577 -5.61 -8.19 -9.36
CA GLY A 577 -6.08 -9.56 -9.14
C GLY A 577 -7.12 -9.67 -8.02
N PHE A 578 -6.80 -9.09 -6.86
CA PHE A 578 -7.64 -9.11 -5.67
C PHE A 578 -8.92 -8.29 -5.81
N ALA A 579 -8.81 -7.00 -6.19
CA ALA A 579 -9.97 -6.13 -6.34
C ALA A 579 -10.85 -6.57 -7.52
N GLY A 580 -10.23 -7.02 -8.61
CA GLY A 580 -10.92 -7.44 -9.81
C GLY A 580 -11.59 -8.81 -9.71
N MET A 581 -11.35 -9.58 -8.64
CA MET A 581 -11.88 -10.93 -8.53
C MET A 581 -13.41 -11.00 -8.61
N ALA A 582 -14.13 -10.05 -8.01
CA ALA A 582 -15.60 -10.01 -8.11
C ALA A 582 -16.04 -9.90 -9.58
N VAL A 583 -15.41 -8.99 -10.32
CA VAL A 583 -15.66 -8.76 -11.75
C VAL A 583 -15.23 -9.97 -12.60
N GLN A 584 -14.06 -10.54 -12.30
CA GLN A 584 -13.53 -11.71 -12.99
C GLN A 584 -14.44 -12.92 -12.81
N SER A 585 -14.95 -13.17 -11.60
CA SER A 585 -15.82 -14.33 -11.33
C SER A 585 -17.31 -14.09 -11.66
N GLY A 586 -17.68 -12.85 -11.97
CA GLY A 586 -19.06 -12.46 -12.25
C GLY A 586 -19.97 -12.51 -11.02
N VAL A 587 -19.40 -12.46 -9.82
CA VAL A 587 -20.14 -12.41 -8.55
C VAL A 587 -20.29 -10.97 -8.10
N LYS A 588 -21.30 -10.69 -7.26
CA LYS A 588 -21.51 -9.30 -6.81
C LYS A 588 -20.50 -8.84 -5.79
N SER A 589 -20.06 -9.74 -4.91
CA SER A 589 -19.17 -9.41 -3.80
C SER A 589 -18.25 -10.56 -3.45
N VAL A 590 -17.02 -10.21 -3.05
CA VAL A 590 -16.03 -11.13 -2.51
C VAL A 590 -15.56 -10.60 -1.16
N LEU A 591 -15.70 -11.38 -0.10
CA LEU A 591 -15.05 -11.14 1.19
C LEU A 591 -13.74 -11.92 1.22
N ALA A 592 -12.60 -11.23 1.25
CA ALA A 592 -11.29 -11.87 1.18
C ALA A 592 -10.24 -11.17 2.05
N SER A 593 -9.19 -11.91 2.38
CA SER A 593 -8.10 -11.47 3.25
C SER A 593 -6.99 -10.73 2.49
N LEU A 594 -6.51 -9.65 3.10
CA LEU A 594 -5.44 -8.79 2.63
C LEU A 594 -4.05 -9.38 2.90
N TRP A 595 -3.88 -10.25 3.88
CA TRP A 595 -2.60 -10.88 4.23
C TRP A 595 -2.81 -12.29 4.77
N THR A 596 -1.71 -13.00 5.06
CA THR A 596 -1.77 -14.31 5.72
C THR A 596 -2.38 -14.20 7.11
N VAL A 597 -3.55 -14.79 7.26
CA VAL A 597 -4.35 -14.74 8.48
C VAL A 597 -4.07 -15.91 9.42
N ASP A 598 -4.40 -15.71 10.70
CA ASP A 598 -4.39 -16.76 11.71
C ASP A 598 -5.60 -17.68 11.54
N ASP A 599 -5.37 -18.99 11.48
CA ASP A 599 -6.40 -20.01 11.21
C ASP A 599 -7.56 -19.91 12.22
N THR A 600 -7.25 -19.94 13.52
CA THR A 600 -8.28 -19.86 14.58
C THR A 600 -8.97 -18.50 14.67
N GLY A 601 -8.21 -17.40 14.53
CA GLY A 601 -8.80 -16.05 14.50
C GLY A 601 -9.75 -15.86 13.32
N THR A 602 -9.41 -16.44 12.17
CA THR A 602 -10.23 -16.40 10.96
C THR A 602 -11.52 -17.19 11.13
N MET A 603 -11.44 -18.42 11.65
CA MET A 603 -12.63 -19.18 12.00
C MET A 603 -13.54 -18.38 12.94
N GLY A 604 -13.00 -17.79 14.00
CA GLY A 604 -13.77 -16.94 14.91
C GLY A 604 -14.47 -15.77 14.20
N LEU A 605 -13.77 -15.09 13.30
CA LEU A 605 -14.34 -14.01 12.48
C LEU A 605 -15.44 -14.50 11.53
N MET A 606 -15.27 -15.67 10.89
CA MET A 606 -16.26 -16.19 9.94
C MET A 606 -17.53 -16.69 10.63
N LEU A 607 -17.39 -17.39 11.76
CA LEU A 607 -18.54 -17.79 12.57
C LEU A 607 -19.34 -16.56 13.02
N GLU A 608 -18.63 -15.52 13.47
CA GLU A 608 -19.26 -14.28 13.87
C GLU A 608 -19.87 -13.53 12.67
N PHE A 609 -19.22 -13.51 11.51
CA PHE A 609 -19.75 -12.91 10.30
C PHE A 609 -21.09 -13.53 9.89
N TYR A 610 -21.18 -14.86 9.83
CA TYR A 610 -22.45 -15.53 9.53
C TYR A 610 -23.51 -15.31 10.60
N GLN A 611 -23.12 -15.28 11.89
CA GLN A 611 -24.04 -14.93 12.98
C GLN A 611 -24.63 -13.52 12.80
N GLN A 612 -23.82 -12.55 12.39
CA GLN A 612 -24.28 -11.17 12.16
C GLN A 612 -25.05 -11.01 10.84
N LEU A 613 -24.68 -11.77 9.80
CA LEU A 613 -25.31 -11.73 8.48
C LEU A 613 -26.79 -12.13 8.52
N GLN A 614 -27.20 -12.95 9.49
CA GLN A 614 -28.62 -13.32 9.69
C GLN A 614 -29.53 -12.11 9.96
N SER A 615 -28.99 -10.99 10.47
CA SER A 615 -29.77 -9.83 10.88
C SER A 615 -29.31 -8.49 10.32
N ALA A 616 -28.08 -8.41 9.81
CA ALA A 616 -27.56 -7.18 9.22
C ALA A 616 -28.35 -6.81 7.94
N PRO A 617 -28.65 -5.52 7.73
CA PRO A 617 -29.37 -5.07 6.54
C PRO A 617 -28.55 -5.17 5.25
N ILE A 618 -27.21 -5.14 5.38
CA ILE A 618 -26.25 -5.19 4.28
C ILE A 618 -25.01 -6.02 4.64
N LYS A 619 -24.35 -6.58 3.63
CA LYS A 619 -23.12 -7.39 3.79
C LYS A 619 -22.01 -6.66 4.54
N ALA A 620 -21.77 -5.38 4.22
CA ALA A 620 -20.74 -4.55 4.86
C ALA A 620 -21.00 -4.33 6.37
N GLU A 621 -22.27 -4.27 6.78
CA GLU A 621 -22.64 -4.12 8.19
C GLU A 621 -22.45 -5.45 8.96
N ALA A 622 -22.68 -6.60 8.31
CA ALA A 622 -22.42 -7.90 8.91
C ALA A 622 -20.93 -8.07 9.26
N ILE A 623 -20.03 -7.78 8.31
CA ILE A 623 -18.58 -7.88 8.57
C ILE A 623 -18.12 -6.83 9.59
N ARG A 624 -18.63 -5.60 9.52
CA ARG A 624 -18.32 -4.55 10.52
C ARG A 624 -18.69 -5.01 11.94
N ARG A 625 -19.90 -5.56 12.15
CA ARG A 625 -20.30 -6.08 13.47
C ARG A 625 -19.39 -7.20 13.95
N ALA A 626 -19.00 -8.11 13.05
CA ALA A 626 -18.05 -9.17 13.40
C ALA A 626 -16.68 -8.60 13.80
N GLN A 627 -16.16 -7.62 13.05
CA GLN A 627 -14.93 -6.92 13.38
C GLN A 627 -14.99 -6.22 14.74
N LEU A 628 -16.11 -5.57 15.06
CA LEU A 628 -16.35 -4.94 16.36
C LEU A 628 -16.40 -5.97 17.49
N HIS A 629 -16.98 -7.15 17.28
CA HIS A 629 -17.00 -8.21 18.28
C HIS A 629 -15.62 -8.83 18.54
N LEU A 630 -14.74 -8.89 17.53
CA LEU A 630 -13.32 -9.23 17.72
C LEU A 630 -12.58 -8.13 18.49
N LEU A 631 -12.74 -6.88 18.08
CA LEU A 631 -12.17 -5.69 18.73
C LEU A 631 -12.52 -5.65 20.23
N ASN A 632 -13.79 -5.90 20.56
CA ASN A 632 -14.33 -5.89 21.92
C ASN A 632 -14.16 -7.22 22.69
N GLN A 633 -13.40 -8.18 22.15
CA GLN A 633 -13.12 -9.48 22.78
C GLN A 633 -14.37 -10.34 23.07
N GLN A 634 -15.46 -10.09 22.36
CA GLN A 634 -16.65 -10.95 22.36
C GLN A 634 -16.42 -12.21 21.52
N VAL A 635 -15.52 -12.13 20.53
CA VAL A 635 -14.92 -13.28 19.87
C VAL A 635 -13.51 -13.49 20.41
N ARG A 636 -13.22 -14.69 20.94
CA ARG A 636 -11.93 -15.01 21.57
C ARG A 636 -11.69 -16.52 21.64
N LEU A 637 -10.42 -16.90 21.76
CA LEU A 637 -10.02 -18.26 22.13
C LEU A 637 -9.71 -18.29 23.63
N THR A 638 -10.32 -19.22 24.38
CA THR A 638 -10.07 -19.38 25.81
C THR A 638 -10.06 -20.85 26.18
N GLN A 639 -8.94 -21.30 26.75
CA GLN A 639 -8.75 -22.69 27.19
C GLN A 639 -9.05 -23.74 26.10
N GLY A 640 -8.68 -23.45 24.84
CA GLY A 640 -8.95 -24.33 23.70
C GLY A 640 -10.37 -24.21 23.12
N GLU A 641 -11.21 -23.30 23.62
CA GLU A 641 -12.57 -23.06 23.12
C GLU A 641 -12.64 -21.72 22.38
N VAL A 642 -13.13 -21.72 21.13
CA VAL A 642 -13.46 -20.49 20.40
C VAL A 642 -14.88 -20.08 20.76
N ILE A 643 -15.01 -18.88 21.31
CA ILE A 643 -16.28 -18.29 21.74
C ILE A 643 -16.61 -17.17 20.76
N TRP A 644 -17.87 -17.09 20.33
CA TRP A 644 -18.43 -15.99 19.54
C TRP A 644 -19.83 -15.64 20.09
N THR A 645 -20.52 -14.66 19.51
CA THR A 645 -21.80 -14.20 20.07
C THR A 645 -22.96 -15.19 19.93
N GLY A 646 -22.85 -16.13 18.99
CA GLY A 646 -23.84 -17.18 18.75
C GLY A 646 -23.56 -18.50 19.47
N GLY A 647 -22.42 -18.64 20.15
CA GLY A 647 -22.08 -19.89 20.83
C GLY A 647 -20.58 -20.08 21.08
N SER A 648 -20.19 -21.34 21.24
CA SER A 648 -18.80 -21.74 21.42
C SER A 648 -18.52 -23.10 20.77
N VAL A 649 -17.25 -23.34 20.42
CA VAL A 649 -16.77 -24.60 19.84
C VAL A 649 -15.43 -24.97 20.45
N GLU A 650 -15.34 -26.20 20.96
CA GLU A 650 -14.11 -26.76 21.51
C GLU A 650 -13.19 -27.18 20.37
N LEU A 651 -11.93 -26.72 20.41
CA LEU A 651 -10.92 -27.12 19.45
C LEU A 651 -10.29 -28.46 19.86
N PRO A 652 -9.94 -29.32 18.91
CA PRO A 652 -9.12 -30.50 19.16
C PRO A 652 -7.82 -30.17 19.91
N PRO A 653 -7.26 -31.11 20.70
CA PRO A 653 -6.04 -30.88 21.48
C PRO A 653 -4.83 -30.38 20.67
N ASP A 654 -4.77 -30.69 19.37
CA ASP A 654 -3.69 -30.31 18.47
C ASP A 654 -3.59 -28.79 18.21
N PHE A 655 -4.65 -28.03 18.50
CA PHE A 655 -4.63 -26.55 18.48
C PHE A 655 -3.97 -25.95 19.74
N GLY A 656 -3.73 -26.78 20.76
CA GLY A 656 -3.24 -26.38 22.07
C GLY A 656 -4.32 -25.78 22.98
N ALA A 657 -4.13 -25.90 24.29
CA ALA A 657 -5.03 -25.36 25.31
C ALA A 657 -4.86 -23.84 25.54
N GLY A 658 -4.45 -23.10 24.51
CA GLY A 658 -4.09 -21.69 24.59
C GLY A 658 -5.30 -20.77 24.83
N SER A 659 -5.00 -19.53 25.21
CA SER A 659 -5.96 -18.43 25.18
C SER A 659 -5.40 -17.31 24.31
N LYS A 660 -6.24 -16.72 23.47
CA LYS A 660 -5.84 -15.69 22.52
C LYS A 660 -6.95 -14.67 22.38
N GLN A 661 -6.59 -13.39 22.53
CA GLN A 661 -7.48 -12.27 22.25
C GLN A 661 -7.32 -11.87 20.78
N PHE A 662 -8.44 -11.53 20.15
CA PHE A 662 -8.48 -11.12 18.76
C PHE A 662 -8.72 -9.61 18.59
N SER A 663 -8.45 -8.82 19.63
CA SER A 663 -8.72 -7.36 19.64
C SER A 663 -7.77 -6.56 18.76
N HIS A 664 -6.57 -7.07 18.47
CA HIS A 664 -5.61 -6.40 17.58
C HIS A 664 -6.11 -6.39 16.12
N PRO A 665 -5.96 -5.28 15.36
CA PRO A 665 -6.44 -5.18 13.98
C PRO A 665 -5.94 -6.26 13.03
N TYR A 666 -4.79 -6.86 13.31
CA TYR A 666 -4.28 -8.05 12.61
C TYR A 666 -5.36 -9.13 12.37
N PHE A 667 -6.26 -9.35 13.34
CA PHE A 667 -7.27 -10.42 13.26
C PHE A 667 -8.53 -10.02 12.50
N TRP A 668 -8.98 -8.78 12.62
CA TRP A 668 -10.29 -8.35 12.11
C TRP A 668 -10.20 -7.42 10.89
N SER A 669 -9.12 -6.64 10.74
CA SER A 669 -8.94 -5.73 9.59
C SER A 669 -8.31 -6.40 8.37
N ALA A 670 -7.94 -7.68 8.48
CA ALA A 670 -7.43 -8.47 7.37
C ALA A 670 -8.47 -8.66 6.27
N PHE A 671 -9.75 -8.72 6.62
CA PHE A 671 -10.82 -9.01 5.67
C PHE A 671 -11.46 -7.73 5.15
N THR A 672 -11.62 -7.65 3.84
CA THR A 672 -12.33 -6.57 3.17
C THR A 672 -13.35 -7.13 2.18
N LEU A 673 -14.47 -6.44 2.06
CA LEU A 673 -15.54 -6.77 1.14
C LEU A 673 -15.31 -6.00 -0.17
N VAL A 674 -15.02 -6.73 -1.24
CA VAL A 674 -14.76 -6.21 -2.58
C VAL A 674 -16.01 -6.38 -3.45
N GLY A 675 -16.37 -5.37 -4.24
CA GLY A 675 -17.57 -5.34 -5.08
C GLY A 675 -18.72 -4.62 -4.38
N ASN A 676 -19.94 -5.16 -4.48
CA ASN A 676 -21.13 -4.54 -3.91
C ASN A 676 -21.19 -4.73 -2.37
N PRO A 677 -21.16 -3.68 -1.55
CA PRO A 677 -21.19 -3.83 -0.09
C PRO A 677 -22.58 -4.06 0.49
N TRP A 678 -23.64 -3.95 -0.32
CA TRP A 678 -25.03 -3.95 0.11
C TRP A 678 -25.64 -5.33 0.07
#